data_AF-A0AAD4PZ20-F1
#
_entry.id   AF-A0AAD4PZ20-F1
#
_cell.length_a   1.000
_cell.length_b   1.000
_cell.length_c   1.000
_cell.angle_alpha   90.00
_cell.angle_beta   90.00
_cell.angle_gamma   90.00
#
_symmetry.space_group_name_H-M   'P 1'
#
loop_
_entity.id
_entity.type
_entity.pdbx_description
1 polymer ?
#
loop_
_entity_poly.entity_id
_entity_poly.type
_entity_poly.pdbx_seq_one_letter_code
_entity_poly.pdbx_strand_id
1 'polypeptide(L)'
;MEIDSATADPEDVHFLYINALLPPQLPGEEENDVASREEFLLSVLRHTVVDFKKGPGSACGCWNQIEKTLDWCTSLRSVNGFSGISLFEAFNSFRDGDYLILFFRALESILAFEAIPNGVIVAYFSVVPPAETVMSHAFVLIHFPSQAIQIQWKEFKQKEFLEQLSNFLERLDYESPKSTEMSKPKILSELLMSILLAQGRVYASQKTIFKKIRDSLSTYDGQSTWRRSPFYLALKVVVQLRPSVSENENESSQYKEFMLFFLSKIAKLFLRTNASPEMLQLISNKLARRVCKSESFVSPGVMQIVKEVTHQIYRRLQSEWKMIRTKSLHSIQLLEPDPEEEICLELSSLVLEQIEKATNHRAYRADNRSSGHEMFKKIPTNRLELPSVESLEGVKQIDFYALADFEHWVEYNLDAWTTLTISECLDKDYRKLSILIQTYISQALSIYRGSVEHVMLLTSVDLGVALDRLTCERFPFFKQLSPEIPKDFLIRIYLNKERDFKRSHRIEEYVAKRHAERSPTTGSVFTRQGPIMAATLPELLYDDEENCTVLKELENRISDQNSECRREKLSEWESLSKKYAQLQDSHLMLEHDRRRMTKSGYHSKVNCEKCKLKSEASSLTIEVGEESLPSDPKFMLFEMRAPAALVFWRDATWAILDGISNNEQKRSRSSTYDIQSKYEALQTFWTSPRPRLQVMSLIAPPARGPIPVSKIIETGNEY
;
A
#
# COMPACT_ATOMS: atom_id res chain seq x y z
N MET A 1 6.62 -49.89 -10.92
CA MET A 1 6.21 -50.33 -9.58
C MET A 1 5.55 -49.14 -8.95
N GLU A 2 4.27 -49.24 -8.63
CA GLU A 2 3.59 -48.18 -7.90
C GLU A 2 4.14 -48.14 -6.47
N ILE A 3 4.20 -46.95 -5.86
CA ILE A 3 4.52 -46.83 -4.43
C ILE A 3 3.36 -47.50 -3.68
N ASP A 4 3.63 -48.66 -3.06
CA ASP A 4 2.61 -49.46 -2.39
C ASP A 4 2.05 -48.71 -1.17
N SER A 5 0.73 -48.62 -1.06
CA SER A 5 0.03 -47.98 0.07
C SER A 5 0.32 -48.64 1.41
N ALA A 6 0.86 -49.86 1.41
CA ALA A 6 1.29 -50.59 2.60
C ALA A 6 2.62 -50.07 3.19
N THR A 7 3.36 -49.23 2.45
CA THR A 7 4.70 -48.75 2.84
C THR A 7 4.75 -47.30 3.32
N ALA A 8 3.66 -46.54 3.17
CA ALA A 8 3.61 -45.12 3.54
C ALA A 8 2.89 -44.95 4.89
N ASP A 9 3.66 -44.60 5.92
CA ASP A 9 3.15 -44.24 7.25
C ASP A 9 2.33 -42.93 7.16
N PRO A 10 1.20 -42.79 7.88
CA PRO A 10 0.51 -41.50 8.04
C PRO A 10 1.43 -40.30 8.28
N GLU A 11 2.50 -40.47 9.06
CA GLU A 11 3.48 -39.41 9.31
C GLU A 11 4.34 -39.07 8.09
N ASP A 12 4.66 -40.02 7.21
CA ASP A 12 5.33 -39.75 5.91
C ASP A 12 4.45 -38.91 4.99
N VAL A 13 3.16 -39.23 4.96
CA VAL A 13 2.16 -38.50 4.18
C VAL A 13 2.04 -37.07 4.71
N HIS A 14 2.03 -36.92 6.03
CA HIS A 14 2.01 -35.62 6.69
C HIS A 14 3.29 -34.81 6.42
N PHE A 15 4.46 -35.45 6.47
CA PHE A 15 5.74 -34.83 6.11
C PHE A 15 5.70 -34.26 4.69
N LEU A 16 5.22 -35.03 3.71
CA LEU A 16 5.07 -34.55 2.34
C LEU A 16 4.05 -33.41 2.23
N TYR A 17 2.95 -33.48 2.99
CA TYR A 17 1.96 -32.41 3.05
C TYR A 17 2.60 -31.09 3.50
N ILE A 18 3.31 -31.10 4.62
CA ILE A 18 3.89 -29.88 5.16
C ILE A 18 5.04 -29.39 4.27
N ASN A 19 5.99 -30.26 3.94
CA ASN A 19 7.24 -29.85 3.28
C ASN A 19 7.08 -29.64 1.76
N ALA A 20 6.28 -30.47 1.08
CA ALA A 20 6.06 -30.33 -0.36
C ALA A 20 4.92 -29.37 -0.69
N LEU A 21 3.80 -29.37 0.06
CA LEU A 21 2.65 -28.49 -0.23
C LEU A 21 2.74 -27.13 0.46
N LEU A 22 3.28 -27.08 1.68
CA LEU A 22 3.39 -25.89 2.52
C LEU A 22 2.01 -25.26 2.80
N PRO A 23 1.21 -25.90 3.67
CA PRO A 23 -0.15 -25.45 4.01
C PRO A 23 -0.16 -24.10 4.74
N PRO A 24 -1.33 -23.43 4.86
CA PRO A 24 -1.46 -22.18 5.60
C PRO A 24 -1.13 -22.34 7.10
N GLN A 25 -1.58 -23.43 7.71
CA GLN A 25 -1.26 -23.78 9.10
C GLN A 25 -0.03 -24.69 9.11
N LEU A 26 1.08 -24.19 9.65
CA LEU A 26 2.34 -24.92 9.77
C LEU A 26 2.50 -25.48 11.20
N PRO A 27 3.26 -26.57 11.38
CA PRO A 27 3.54 -27.11 12.72
C PRO A 27 4.23 -26.10 13.62
N GLY A 28 3.98 -26.17 14.92
CA GLY A 28 4.61 -25.30 15.91
C GLY A 28 5.94 -25.81 16.46
N GLU A 29 6.27 -27.07 16.20
CA GLU A 29 7.40 -27.81 16.78
C GLU A 29 8.18 -28.57 15.69
N GLU A 30 9.45 -28.87 15.96
CA GLU A 30 10.25 -29.75 15.10
C GLU A 30 9.57 -31.12 14.88
N GLU A 31 9.61 -31.61 13.65
CA GLU A 31 9.09 -32.93 13.31
C GLU A 31 9.97 -34.03 13.94
N ASN A 32 9.33 -35.08 14.46
CA ASN A 32 10.05 -36.26 14.93
C ASN A 32 10.60 -37.05 13.73
N ASP A 33 11.79 -37.63 13.91
CA ASP A 33 12.43 -38.54 12.93
C ASP A 33 12.53 -37.97 11.49
N VAL A 34 12.88 -36.68 11.37
CA VAL A 34 13.12 -36.00 10.07
C VAL A 34 14.02 -36.81 9.14
N ALA A 35 14.97 -37.58 9.68
CA ALA A 35 15.89 -38.37 8.87
C ALA A 35 15.19 -39.48 8.08
N SER A 36 14.35 -40.27 8.73
CA SER A 36 13.54 -41.30 8.09
C SER A 36 12.56 -40.70 7.09
N ARG A 37 11.89 -39.59 7.46
CA ARG A 37 10.93 -38.92 6.57
C ARG A 37 11.58 -38.32 5.32
N GLU A 38 12.80 -37.80 5.43
CA GLU A 38 13.59 -37.35 4.29
C GLU A 38 14.07 -38.50 3.39
N GLU A 39 14.31 -39.68 3.96
CA GLU A 39 14.60 -40.90 3.19
C GLU A 39 13.36 -41.37 2.42
N PHE A 40 12.18 -41.35 3.04
CA PHE A 40 10.93 -41.60 2.35
C PHE A 40 10.71 -40.63 1.19
N LEU A 41 10.92 -39.32 1.40
CA LEU A 41 10.86 -38.30 0.34
C LEU A 41 11.83 -38.60 -0.82
N LEU A 42 13.07 -39.00 -0.51
CA LEU A 42 14.06 -39.39 -1.52
C LEU A 42 13.57 -40.60 -2.32
N SER A 43 13.01 -41.60 -1.64
CA SER A 43 12.44 -42.78 -2.28
C SER A 43 11.29 -42.42 -3.24
N VAL A 44 10.37 -41.55 -2.82
CA VAL A 44 9.24 -41.09 -3.66
C VAL A 44 9.75 -40.33 -4.89
N LEU A 45 10.75 -39.47 -4.71
CA LEU A 45 11.36 -38.73 -5.81
C LEU A 45 12.05 -39.66 -6.80
N ARG A 46 12.83 -40.62 -6.32
CA ARG A 46 13.54 -41.61 -7.14
C ARG A 46 12.57 -42.44 -7.98
N HIS A 47 11.54 -43.01 -7.37
CA HIS A 47 10.49 -43.73 -8.11
C HIS A 47 9.79 -42.84 -9.14
N THR A 48 9.56 -41.56 -8.80
CA THR A 48 8.98 -40.61 -9.74
C THR A 48 9.91 -40.35 -10.92
N VAL A 49 11.21 -40.22 -10.72
CA VAL A 49 12.20 -40.06 -11.81
C VAL A 49 12.20 -41.28 -12.73
N VAL A 50 12.20 -42.49 -12.16
CA VAL A 50 12.13 -43.74 -12.92
C VAL A 50 10.89 -43.79 -13.80
N ASP A 51 9.72 -43.46 -13.23
CA ASP A 51 8.46 -43.43 -13.96
C ASP A 51 8.41 -42.33 -15.01
N PHE A 52 8.94 -41.15 -14.69
CA PHE A 52 8.97 -40.00 -15.61
C PHE A 52 9.87 -40.32 -16.81
N LYS A 53 11.04 -40.91 -16.58
CA LYS A 53 11.97 -41.37 -17.60
C LYS A 53 11.34 -42.39 -18.55
N LYS A 54 10.52 -43.31 -18.04
CA LYS A 54 9.84 -44.34 -18.84
C LYS A 54 8.68 -43.78 -19.68
N GLY A 55 8.19 -42.59 -19.36
CA GLY A 55 7.07 -41.96 -20.05
C GLY A 55 7.43 -40.57 -20.58
N PRO A 56 6.92 -39.47 -19.96
CA PRO A 56 7.05 -38.12 -20.52
C PRO A 56 8.48 -37.61 -20.69
N GLY A 57 9.42 -38.06 -19.87
CA GLY A 57 10.83 -37.67 -19.90
C GLY A 57 11.74 -38.55 -20.78
N SER A 58 11.17 -39.54 -21.49
CA SER A 58 11.95 -40.54 -22.25
C SER A 58 12.88 -39.96 -23.32
N ALA A 59 12.57 -38.77 -23.83
CA ALA A 59 13.38 -38.10 -24.86
C ALA A 59 14.68 -37.47 -24.32
N CYS A 60 14.82 -37.25 -23.00
CA CYS A 60 16.03 -36.63 -22.42
C CYS A 60 16.92 -37.64 -21.70
N GLY A 61 18.15 -37.82 -22.18
CA GLY A 61 19.16 -38.65 -21.53
C GLY A 61 19.56 -38.17 -20.13
N CYS A 62 19.29 -36.90 -19.81
CA CYS A 62 19.54 -36.28 -18.50
C CYS A 62 18.86 -37.02 -17.33
N TRP A 63 17.71 -37.66 -17.55
CA TRP A 63 16.99 -38.38 -16.50
C TRP A 63 17.71 -39.67 -16.04
N ASN A 64 18.53 -40.29 -16.89
CA ASN A 64 19.40 -41.40 -16.47
C ASN A 64 20.48 -40.93 -15.48
N GLN A 65 21.04 -39.75 -15.74
CA GLN A 65 22.04 -39.15 -14.84
C GLN A 65 21.39 -38.74 -13.51
N ILE A 66 20.18 -38.17 -13.54
CA ILE A 66 19.42 -37.81 -12.33
C ILE A 66 19.07 -39.08 -11.53
N GLU A 67 18.62 -40.16 -12.16
CA GLU A 67 18.38 -41.44 -11.47
C GLU A 67 19.65 -41.97 -10.81
N LYS A 68 20.76 -42.04 -11.54
CA LYS A 68 22.07 -42.47 -11.01
C LYS A 68 22.53 -41.60 -9.83
N THR A 69 22.28 -40.30 -9.90
CA THR A 69 22.56 -39.34 -8.82
C THR A 69 21.75 -39.69 -7.56
N LEU A 70 20.45 -39.94 -7.71
CA LEU A 70 19.57 -40.28 -6.60
C LEU A 70 19.88 -41.67 -6.01
N ASP A 71 20.32 -42.63 -6.85
CA ASP A 71 20.84 -43.92 -6.40
C ASP A 71 22.07 -43.73 -5.51
N TRP A 72 23.02 -42.88 -5.91
CA TRP A 72 24.18 -42.57 -5.08
C TRP A 72 23.81 -41.88 -3.78
N CYS A 73 22.91 -40.89 -3.81
CA CYS A 73 22.38 -40.25 -2.60
C CYS A 73 21.74 -41.28 -1.64
N THR A 74 21.13 -42.34 -2.17
CA THR A 74 20.53 -43.40 -1.37
C THR A 74 21.62 -44.31 -0.79
N SER A 75 22.60 -44.72 -1.60
CA SER A 75 23.66 -45.65 -1.18
C SER A 75 24.66 -45.06 -0.18
N LEU A 76 24.91 -43.74 -0.26
CA LEU A 76 25.89 -43.06 0.58
C LEU A 76 25.28 -42.55 1.89
N ARG A 77 23.96 -42.45 1.97
CA ARG A 77 23.26 -42.02 3.17
C ARG A 77 23.09 -43.21 4.10
N SER A 78 23.76 -43.17 5.25
CA SER A 78 23.51 -44.10 6.34
C SER A 78 22.88 -43.38 7.53
N VAL A 79 22.26 -44.13 8.45
CA VAL A 79 21.72 -43.60 9.72
C VAL A 79 22.80 -42.87 10.53
N ASN A 80 24.07 -43.26 10.36
CA ASN A 80 25.22 -42.73 11.10
C ASN A 80 26.06 -41.71 10.29
N GLY A 81 25.57 -41.25 9.13
CA GLY A 81 26.30 -40.32 8.26
C GLY A 81 27.02 -41.00 7.08
N PHE A 82 27.93 -40.28 6.42
CA PHE A 82 28.72 -40.82 5.32
C PHE A 82 29.90 -41.69 5.80
N SER A 83 30.23 -42.76 5.07
CA SER A 83 31.49 -43.49 5.27
C SER A 83 32.55 -43.01 4.29
N GLY A 84 33.77 -42.75 4.78
CA GLY A 84 34.90 -42.32 3.97
C GLY A 84 35.28 -43.36 2.91
N ILE A 85 35.11 -44.66 3.21
CA ILE A 85 35.35 -45.74 2.26
C ILE A 85 34.35 -45.66 1.10
N SER A 86 33.05 -45.54 1.40
CA SER A 86 32.01 -45.43 0.37
C SER A 86 32.15 -44.15 -0.46
N LEU A 87 32.53 -43.04 0.17
CA LEU A 87 32.83 -41.78 -0.54
C LEU A 87 34.05 -41.93 -1.46
N PHE A 88 35.12 -42.56 -0.98
CA PHE A 88 36.31 -42.84 -1.78
C PHE A 88 35.97 -43.70 -3.00
N GLU A 89 35.22 -44.78 -2.81
CA GLU A 89 34.78 -45.65 -3.90
C GLU A 89 33.89 -44.90 -4.90
N ALA A 90 32.96 -44.07 -4.41
CA ALA A 90 32.13 -43.23 -5.26
C ALA A 90 32.97 -42.27 -6.11
N PHE A 91 33.86 -41.47 -5.51
CA PHE A 91 34.73 -40.53 -6.24
C PHE A 91 35.73 -41.23 -7.16
N ASN A 92 36.26 -42.38 -6.75
CA ASN A 92 37.15 -43.17 -7.59
C ASN A 92 36.41 -43.72 -8.83
N SER A 93 35.12 -44.04 -8.68
CA SER A 93 34.27 -44.52 -9.78
C SER A 93 33.74 -43.41 -10.72
N PHE A 94 33.91 -42.12 -10.36
CA PHE A 94 33.44 -40.99 -11.18
C PHE A 94 33.95 -41.04 -12.62
N ARG A 95 33.03 -40.87 -13.57
CA ARG A 95 33.28 -40.71 -15.01
C ARG A 95 32.67 -39.41 -15.49
N ASP A 96 33.09 -38.96 -16.68
CA ASP A 96 32.52 -37.77 -17.31
C ASP A 96 30.97 -37.84 -17.38
N GLY A 97 30.30 -36.75 -17.02
CA GLY A 97 28.84 -36.66 -16.92
C GLY A 97 28.22 -37.14 -15.60
N ASP A 98 29.02 -37.68 -14.68
CA ASP A 98 28.53 -38.10 -13.36
C ASP A 98 28.24 -36.90 -12.42
N TYR A 99 27.28 -37.11 -11.52
CA TYR A 99 26.90 -36.13 -10.50
C TYR A 99 26.69 -36.78 -9.15
N LEU A 100 27.26 -36.22 -8.10
CA LEU A 100 27.00 -36.62 -6.72
C LEU A 100 26.58 -35.42 -5.90
N ILE A 101 25.68 -35.63 -4.94
CA ILE A 101 25.34 -34.64 -3.94
C ILE A 101 25.51 -35.23 -2.55
N LEU A 102 26.12 -34.45 -1.68
CA LEU A 102 26.25 -34.72 -0.26
C LEU A 102 25.49 -33.62 0.50
N PHE A 103 24.51 -34.04 1.30
CA PHE A 103 23.76 -33.16 2.18
C PHE A 103 24.27 -33.29 3.61
N PHE A 104 24.86 -32.21 4.13
CA PHE A 104 25.36 -32.16 5.50
C PHE A 104 24.27 -31.56 6.39
N ARG A 105 23.53 -32.42 7.10
CA ARG A 105 22.36 -31.99 7.89
C ARG A 105 22.74 -30.98 8.97
N ALA A 106 23.81 -31.24 9.71
CA ALA A 106 24.26 -30.37 10.79
C ALA A 106 24.75 -28.99 10.30
N LEU A 107 25.21 -28.90 9.04
CA LEU A 107 25.69 -27.67 8.42
C LEU A 107 24.64 -26.99 7.53
N GLU A 108 23.47 -27.61 7.38
CA GLU A 108 22.36 -27.16 6.53
C GLU A 108 22.81 -26.77 5.10
N SER A 109 23.78 -27.51 4.58
CA SER A 109 24.55 -27.17 3.39
C SER A 109 24.67 -28.37 2.45
N ILE A 110 24.91 -28.08 1.18
CA ILE A 110 25.11 -29.09 0.15
C ILE A 110 26.47 -28.90 -0.52
N LEU A 111 27.16 -30.01 -0.75
CA LEU A 111 28.19 -30.10 -1.78
C LEU A 111 27.67 -30.92 -2.95
N ALA A 112 27.88 -30.43 -4.17
CA ALA A 112 27.71 -31.23 -5.36
C ALA A 112 29.01 -31.36 -6.14
N PHE A 113 29.22 -32.54 -6.69
CA PHE A 113 30.37 -32.89 -7.50
C PHE A 113 29.88 -33.23 -8.89
N GLU A 114 30.31 -32.47 -9.88
CA GLU A 114 29.97 -32.66 -11.29
C GLU A 114 31.23 -33.00 -12.08
N ALA A 115 31.24 -34.19 -12.66
CA ALA A 115 32.28 -34.59 -13.59
C ALA A 115 32.02 -33.93 -14.95
N ILE A 116 33.03 -33.21 -15.43
CA ILE A 116 33.07 -32.57 -16.75
C ILE A 116 34.28 -33.09 -17.54
N PRO A 117 34.37 -32.83 -18.86
CA PRO A 117 35.49 -33.35 -19.66
C PRO A 117 36.87 -32.97 -19.12
N ASN A 118 36.99 -31.78 -18.52
CA ASN A 118 38.25 -31.21 -18.06
C ASN A 118 38.50 -31.35 -16.55
N GLY A 119 37.70 -32.13 -15.82
CA GLY A 119 37.87 -32.35 -14.38
C GLY A 119 36.57 -32.54 -13.62
N VAL A 120 36.57 -32.14 -12.35
CA VAL A 120 35.39 -32.16 -11.47
C VAL A 120 35.11 -30.76 -10.97
N ILE A 121 33.87 -30.31 -11.11
CA ILE A 121 33.36 -29.10 -10.47
C ILE A 121 32.82 -29.50 -9.09
N VAL A 122 33.35 -28.87 -8.05
CA VAL A 122 32.82 -28.94 -6.69
C VAL A 122 32.06 -27.66 -6.42
N ALA A 123 30.75 -27.78 -6.24
CA ALA A 123 29.83 -26.67 -6.02
C ALA A 123 29.25 -26.70 -4.61
N TYR A 124 29.34 -25.56 -3.92
CA TYR A 124 28.76 -25.36 -2.60
C TYR A 124 27.44 -24.61 -2.70
N PHE A 125 26.44 -25.07 -1.94
CA PHE A 125 25.14 -24.42 -1.81
C PHE A 125 24.77 -24.21 -0.35
N SER A 126 24.49 -22.95 0.00
CA SER A 126 23.78 -22.64 1.25
C SER A 126 22.28 -22.83 1.03
N VAL A 127 21.67 -23.74 1.79
CA VAL A 127 20.27 -24.15 1.61
C VAL A 127 19.33 -23.44 2.58
N VAL A 128 19.93 -22.80 3.59
CA VAL A 128 19.23 -22.24 4.74
C VAL A 128 19.59 -20.75 4.85
N PRO A 129 18.63 -19.84 4.63
CA PRO A 129 18.83 -18.43 4.91
C PRO A 129 18.89 -18.14 6.42
N PRO A 130 19.55 -17.05 6.86
CA PRO A 130 19.55 -16.66 8.27
C PRO A 130 18.13 -16.42 8.81
N ALA A 131 17.88 -16.81 10.06
CA ALA A 131 16.56 -16.70 10.69
C ALA A 131 16.00 -15.27 10.64
N GLU A 132 16.83 -14.26 10.90
CA GLU A 132 16.47 -12.84 10.82
C GLU A 132 15.95 -12.43 9.43
N THR A 133 16.54 -12.99 8.37
CA THR A 133 16.12 -12.73 6.99
C THR A 133 14.75 -13.35 6.70
N VAL A 134 14.50 -14.55 7.23
CA VAL A 134 13.22 -15.27 7.10
C VAL A 134 12.10 -14.55 7.87
N MET A 135 12.38 -14.06 9.07
CA MET A 135 11.40 -13.33 9.89
C MET A 135 11.03 -11.97 9.29
N SER A 136 11.97 -11.32 8.59
CA SER A 136 11.76 -9.98 8.02
C SER A 136 11.09 -9.99 6.63
N HIS A 137 11.10 -11.13 5.92
CA HIS A 137 10.64 -11.20 4.53
C HIS A 137 9.79 -12.44 4.26
N ALA A 138 8.65 -12.25 3.59
CA ALA A 138 7.77 -13.36 3.19
C ALA A 138 8.44 -14.36 2.20
N PHE A 139 9.49 -13.93 1.50
CA PHE A 139 10.26 -14.75 0.56
C PHE A 139 11.73 -14.34 0.55
N VAL A 140 12.62 -15.32 0.42
CA VAL A 140 14.07 -15.11 0.27
C VAL A 140 14.51 -15.59 -1.11
N LEU A 141 15.28 -14.76 -1.82
CA LEU A 141 15.87 -15.12 -3.11
C LEU A 141 17.27 -15.69 -2.86
N ILE A 142 17.49 -16.96 -3.20
CA ILE A 142 18.80 -17.61 -3.10
C ILE A 142 19.26 -18.05 -4.49
N HIS A 143 20.57 -17.89 -4.74
CA HIS A 143 21.23 -18.31 -5.96
C HIS A 143 22.01 -19.62 -5.73
N PHE A 144 21.96 -20.52 -6.71
CA PHE A 144 22.60 -21.83 -6.67
C PHE A 144 23.45 -22.02 -7.94
N PRO A 145 24.75 -22.32 -7.84
CA PRO A 145 25.55 -22.46 -6.60
C PRO A 145 25.95 -21.13 -5.96
N SER A 146 26.37 -21.18 -4.70
CA SER A 146 26.96 -20.04 -3.99
C SER A 146 28.45 -19.90 -4.33
N GLN A 147 29.17 -21.01 -4.47
CA GLN A 147 30.57 -21.06 -4.90
C GLN A 147 30.82 -22.31 -5.73
N ALA A 148 31.77 -22.26 -6.67
CA ALA A 148 32.15 -23.41 -7.49
C ALA A 148 33.63 -23.40 -7.86
N ILE A 149 34.27 -24.56 -7.71
CA ILE A 149 35.70 -24.77 -7.96
C ILE A 149 35.87 -25.94 -8.92
N GLN A 150 36.67 -25.74 -9.97
CA GLN A 150 37.06 -26.80 -10.87
C GLN A 150 38.42 -27.37 -10.45
N ILE A 151 38.47 -28.69 -10.27
CA ILE A 151 39.69 -29.47 -10.01
C ILE A 151 39.97 -30.33 -11.23
N GLN A 152 41.19 -30.31 -11.75
CA GLN A 152 41.53 -31.12 -12.93
C GLN A 152 41.52 -32.62 -12.60
N TRP A 153 41.21 -33.46 -13.59
CA TRP A 153 41.18 -34.92 -13.41
C TRP A 153 42.48 -35.50 -12.82
N LYS A 154 43.63 -34.95 -13.25
CA LYS A 154 44.95 -35.38 -12.76
C LYS A 154 45.10 -35.19 -11.25
N GLU A 155 44.60 -34.09 -10.71
CA GLU A 155 44.65 -33.81 -9.27
C GLU A 155 43.55 -34.58 -8.53
N PHE A 156 42.33 -34.57 -9.08
CA PHE A 156 41.17 -35.22 -8.45
C PHE A 156 41.31 -36.74 -8.32
N LYS A 157 41.96 -37.42 -9.27
CA LYS A 157 42.15 -38.88 -9.24
C LYS A 157 43.39 -39.33 -8.44
N GLN A 158 44.12 -38.42 -7.79
CA GLN A 158 45.19 -38.83 -6.89
C GLN A 158 44.61 -39.59 -5.70
N LYS A 159 45.18 -40.75 -5.40
CA LYS A 159 44.69 -41.64 -4.35
C LYS A 159 44.74 -40.92 -2.99
N GLU A 160 45.84 -40.26 -2.70
CA GLU A 160 46.07 -39.52 -1.46
C GLU A 160 45.07 -38.38 -1.32
N PHE A 161 44.79 -37.64 -2.41
CA PHE A 161 43.81 -36.56 -2.41
C PHE A 161 42.39 -37.09 -2.10
N LEU A 162 41.97 -38.17 -2.77
CA LEU A 162 40.66 -38.77 -2.54
C LEU A 162 40.52 -39.35 -1.14
N GLU A 163 41.57 -39.99 -0.59
CA GLU A 163 41.57 -40.48 0.78
C GLU A 163 41.40 -39.33 1.78
N GLN A 164 42.16 -38.24 1.62
CA GLN A 164 42.04 -37.07 2.50
C GLN A 164 40.69 -36.38 2.36
N LEU A 165 40.18 -36.21 1.13
CA LEU A 165 38.88 -35.60 0.89
C LEU A 165 37.76 -36.43 1.51
N SER A 166 37.74 -37.75 1.27
CA SER A 166 36.71 -38.63 1.82
C SER A 166 36.74 -38.68 3.35
N ASN A 167 37.93 -38.80 3.95
CA ASN A 167 38.09 -38.78 5.41
C ASN A 167 37.67 -37.43 6.00
N PHE A 168 37.98 -36.32 5.33
CA PHE A 168 37.55 -34.99 5.76
C PHE A 168 36.03 -34.87 5.74
N LEU A 169 35.36 -35.32 4.67
CA LEU A 169 33.90 -35.23 4.55
C LEU A 169 33.16 -36.15 5.53
N GLU A 170 33.68 -37.36 5.78
CA GLU A 170 33.17 -38.27 6.83
C GLU A 170 33.29 -37.64 8.22
N ARG A 171 34.49 -37.16 8.57
CA ARG A 171 34.71 -36.47 9.85
C ARG A 171 33.86 -35.22 9.98
N LEU A 172 33.67 -34.48 8.89
CA LEU A 172 32.84 -33.29 8.90
C LEU A 172 31.38 -33.64 9.21
N ASP A 173 30.83 -34.69 8.62
CA ASP A 173 29.47 -35.13 8.88
C ASP A 173 29.28 -35.65 10.31
N TYR A 174 30.27 -36.38 10.83
CA TYR A 174 30.25 -36.96 12.19
C TYR A 174 30.54 -35.96 13.31
N GLU A 175 31.59 -35.13 13.16
CA GLU A 175 32.10 -34.20 14.19
C GLU A 175 31.39 -32.84 14.17
N SER A 176 30.46 -32.59 13.23
CA SER A 176 29.74 -31.32 13.15
C SER A 176 28.99 -31.00 14.46
N PRO A 177 29.34 -29.92 15.18
CA PRO A 177 28.74 -29.63 16.47
C PRO A 177 27.27 -29.23 16.32
N LYS A 178 26.38 -29.92 17.03
CA LYS A 178 24.96 -29.55 17.13
C LYS A 178 24.78 -28.13 17.72
N SER A 179 25.76 -27.64 18.50
CA SER A 179 25.64 -26.41 19.30
C SER A 179 27.00 -25.72 19.58
N THR A 180 27.58 -24.97 18.64
CA THR A 180 28.64 -23.98 19.01
C THR A 180 28.84 -22.88 17.95
N GLU A 181 29.28 -21.72 18.44
CA GLU A 181 29.29 -20.36 17.87
C GLU A 181 30.16 -20.11 16.63
N MET A 182 30.75 -21.14 16.00
CA MET A 182 31.25 -20.98 14.63
C MET A 182 30.05 -21.09 13.70
N SER A 183 29.81 -20.05 12.90
CA SER A 183 28.74 -20.03 11.90
C SER A 183 28.85 -21.26 11.01
N LYS A 184 28.01 -22.28 11.28
CA LYS A 184 28.01 -23.64 10.71
C LYS A 184 28.30 -23.69 9.18
N PRO A 185 27.80 -22.75 8.36
CA PRO A 185 28.09 -22.73 6.91
C PRO A 185 29.56 -22.45 6.53
N LYS A 186 30.35 -21.76 7.37
CA LYS A 186 31.71 -21.29 7.03
C LYS A 186 32.74 -22.40 6.86
N ILE A 187 32.56 -23.54 7.53
CA ILE A 187 33.51 -24.67 7.39
C ILE A 187 33.51 -25.20 5.95
N LEU A 188 32.33 -25.28 5.34
CA LEU A 188 32.23 -25.65 3.93
C LEU A 188 32.58 -24.47 3.03
N SER A 189 31.94 -23.31 3.23
CA SER A 189 32.05 -22.19 2.29
C SER A 189 33.38 -21.42 2.32
N GLU A 190 34.10 -21.42 3.45
CA GLU A 190 35.38 -20.72 3.60
C GLU A 190 36.53 -21.73 3.69
N LEU A 191 36.49 -22.72 4.59
CA LEU A 191 37.63 -23.64 4.79
C LEU A 191 37.78 -24.65 3.64
N LEU A 192 36.78 -25.52 3.41
CA LEU A 192 36.89 -26.56 2.39
C LEU A 192 37.03 -25.94 1.00
N MET A 193 36.20 -24.96 0.65
CA MET A 193 36.31 -24.30 -0.66
C MET A 193 37.68 -23.62 -0.84
N SER A 194 38.28 -23.00 0.19
CA SER A 194 39.65 -22.46 0.05
C SER A 194 40.72 -23.53 -0.17
N ILE A 195 40.59 -24.69 0.50
CA ILE A 195 41.50 -25.83 0.30
C ILE A 195 41.38 -26.38 -1.12
N LEU A 196 40.15 -26.58 -1.61
CA LEU A 196 39.90 -27.05 -2.98
C LEU A 196 40.38 -26.03 -4.01
N LEU A 197 40.29 -24.72 -3.71
CA LEU A 197 40.77 -23.66 -4.60
C LEU A 197 42.29 -23.71 -4.77
N ALA A 198 43.04 -24.06 -3.72
CA ALA A 198 44.49 -24.24 -3.81
C ALA A 198 44.90 -25.37 -4.77
N GLN A 199 44.05 -26.38 -4.96
CA GLN A 199 44.26 -27.50 -5.88
C GLN A 199 43.54 -27.34 -7.23
N GLY A 200 42.86 -26.21 -7.43
CA GLY A 200 41.95 -26.01 -8.56
C GLY A 200 41.89 -24.55 -9.01
N ARG A 201 40.75 -24.16 -9.56
CA ARG A 201 40.45 -22.77 -9.95
C ARG A 201 38.97 -22.45 -9.79
N VAL A 202 38.66 -21.18 -9.55
CA VAL A 202 37.26 -20.72 -9.54
C VAL A 202 36.61 -21.02 -10.89
N TYR A 203 35.44 -21.65 -10.86
CA TYR A 203 34.69 -21.97 -12.07
C TYR A 203 33.64 -20.89 -12.35
N ALA A 204 34.01 -19.90 -13.17
CA ALA A 204 33.16 -18.74 -13.45
C ALA A 204 32.01 -18.99 -14.46
N SER A 205 32.09 -20.07 -15.24
CA SER A 205 31.15 -20.35 -16.34
C SER A 205 29.92 -21.18 -15.92
N GLN A 206 29.51 -21.10 -14.65
CA GLN A 206 28.41 -21.94 -14.17
C GLN A 206 27.03 -21.32 -14.43
N LYS A 207 26.07 -22.16 -14.82
CA LYS A 207 24.66 -21.80 -14.87
C LYS A 207 24.13 -21.61 -13.45
N THR A 208 23.76 -20.38 -13.12
CA THR A 208 23.15 -20.03 -11.83
C THR A 208 21.64 -20.11 -11.93
N ILE A 209 20.99 -20.83 -11.02
CA ILE A 209 19.54 -20.79 -10.87
C ILE A 209 19.15 -19.95 -9.66
N PHE A 210 18.06 -19.19 -9.80
CA PHE A 210 17.48 -18.43 -8.71
C PHE A 210 16.23 -19.13 -8.19
N LYS A 211 16.19 -19.36 -6.88
CA LYS A 211 15.00 -19.90 -6.20
C LYS A 211 14.44 -18.85 -5.26
N LYS A 212 13.20 -18.44 -5.51
CA LYS A 212 12.38 -17.72 -4.54
C LYS A 212 11.84 -18.73 -3.53
N ILE A 213 12.40 -18.74 -2.34
CA ILE A 213 12.09 -19.69 -1.27
C ILE A 213 11.11 -19.03 -0.32
N ARG A 214 10.04 -19.76 0.00
CA ARG A 214 9.19 -19.49 1.15
C ARG A 214 9.66 -20.42 2.25
N ASP A 215 10.52 -19.87 3.09
CA ASP A 215 10.93 -20.45 4.36
C ASP A 215 10.06 -19.82 5.45
N SER A 216 9.66 -20.57 6.45
CA SER A 216 8.76 -20.07 7.49
C SER A 216 9.19 -20.71 8.79
N LEU A 217 9.42 -19.85 9.79
CA LEU A 217 9.69 -20.24 11.16
C LEU A 217 8.38 -20.08 11.92
N SER A 218 7.80 -21.18 12.37
CA SER A 218 6.64 -21.18 13.24
C SER A 218 7.07 -21.61 14.64
N THR A 219 6.74 -20.79 15.62
CA THR A 219 7.03 -20.99 17.05
C THR A 219 5.70 -20.96 17.79
N TYR A 220 5.38 -22.04 18.51
CA TYR A 220 4.18 -22.07 19.38
C TYR A 220 4.50 -21.65 20.82
N ASP A 221 5.70 -21.98 21.31
CA ASP A 221 6.11 -21.83 22.72
C ASP A 221 7.43 -21.05 22.92
N GLY A 222 8.09 -20.66 21.81
CA GLY A 222 9.39 -19.98 21.83
C GLY A 222 10.59 -20.88 22.12
N GLN A 223 10.41 -22.20 22.27
CA GLN A 223 11.47 -23.18 22.55
C GLN A 223 11.78 -24.09 21.36
N SER A 224 10.77 -24.47 20.56
CA SER A 224 10.93 -25.28 19.35
C SER A 224 10.47 -24.50 18.11
N THR A 225 11.25 -24.53 17.05
CA THR A 225 10.93 -23.86 15.78
C THR A 225 10.77 -24.91 14.69
N TRP A 226 9.56 -25.08 14.17
CA TRP A 226 9.43 -25.85 12.93
C TRP A 226 10.08 -25.07 11.77
N ARG A 227 10.81 -25.79 10.92
CA ARG A 227 11.36 -25.26 9.68
C ARG A 227 11.17 -26.25 8.55
N ARG A 228 10.92 -25.74 7.36
CA ARG A 228 10.79 -26.54 6.15
C ARG A 228 12.09 -27.30 5.83
N SER A 229 11.98 -28.59 5.49
CA SER A 229 13.11 -29.48 5.15
C SER A 229 14.06 -28.85 4.12
N PRO A 230 15.31 -28.54 4.51
CA PRO A 230 16.36 -28.08 3.59
C PRO A 230 16.70 -29.15 2.55
N PHE A 231 16.61 -30.43 2.93
CA PHE A 231 16.85 -31.54 2.02
C PHE A 231 15.86 -31.58 0.84
N TYR A 232 14.58 -31.24 1.07
CA TYR A 232 13.62 -31.13 -0.04
C TYR A 232 14.00 -30.02 -1.04
N LEU A 233 14.53 -28.90 -0.54
CA LEU A 233 15.05 -27.84 -1.40
C LEU A 233 16.29 -28.31 -2.17
N ALA A 234 17.20 -29.03 -1.50
CA ALA A 234 18.38 -29.64 -2.10
C ALA A 234 18.02 -30.49 -3.32
N LEU A 235 17.12 -31.45 -3.14
CA LEU A 235 16.66 -32.34 -4.20
C LEU A 235 16.04 -31.57 -5.37
N LYS A 236 15.28 -30.51 -5.09
CA LYS A 236 14.68 -29.66 -6.15
C LYS A 236 15.71 -28.86 -6.94
N VAL A 237 16.77 -28.40 -6.29
CA VAL A 237 17.87 -27.67 -6.94
C VAL A 237 18.63 -28.63 -7.86
N VAL A 238 18.97 -29.81 -7.34
CA VAL A 238 19.64 -30.89 -8.08
C VAL A 238 18.89 -31.27 -9.34
N VAL A 239 17.59 -31.57 -9.21
CA VAL A 239 16.77 -31.97 -10.35
C VAL A 239 16.58 -30.82 -11.35
N GLN A 240 16.74 -29.55 -10.94
CA GLN A 240 16.65 -28.42 -11.88
C GLN A 240 17.97 -28.13 -12.60
N LEU A 241 19.12 -28.30 -11.92
CA LEU A 241 20.44 -27.99 -12.48
C LEU A 241 20.82 -28.91 -13.64
N ARG A 242 20.35 -30.16 -13.66
CA ARG A 242 20.73 -31.17 -14.67
C ARG A 242 19.99 -31.09 -16.01
N PRO A 243 18.66 -30.95 -16.08
CA PRO A 243 17.94 -30.76 -17.35
C PRO A 243 18.25 -29.44 -18.06
N SER A 244 19.16 -28.65 -17.50
CA SER A 244 19.44 -27.25 -17.83
C SER A 244 20.77 -27.07 -18.60
N VAL A 245 21.39 -28.15 -19.07
CA VAL A 245 22.78 -28.16 -19.58
C VAL A 245 22.86 -28.19 -21.12
N SER A 246 21.75 -28.36 -21.86
CA SER A 246 21.72 -28.21 -23.32
C SER A 246 21.19 -26.83 -23.73
N GLU A 247 21.80 -26.17 -24.70
CA GLU A 247 21.62 -24.74 -25.00
C GLU A 247 20.22 -24.35 -25.57
N ASN A 248 19.18 -25.17 -25.40
CA ASN A 248 17.86 -24.93 -25.98
C ASN A 248 16.83 -24.41 -24.95
N GLU A 249 16.05 -23.41 -25.35
CA GLU A 249 15.02 -22.72 -24.54
C GLU A 249 13.91 -23.62 -23.96
N ASN A 250 13.83 -24.90 -24.36
CA ASN A 250 12.82 -25.89 -23.95
C ASN A 250 13.05 -26.52 -22.56
N GLU A 251 14.17 -26.27 -21.90
CA GLU A 251 14.61 -26.99 -20.70
C GLU A 251 13.96 -26.56 -19.37
N SER A 252 13.68 -25.26 -19.23
CA SER A 252 12.87 -24.75 -18.12
C SER A 252 11.48 -25.41 -18.10
N SER A 253 11.00 -25.87 -19.26
CA SER A 253 9.75 -26.62 -19.39
C SER A 253 9.85 -28.02 -18.78
N GLN A 254 10.93 -28.78 -19.00
CA GLN A 254 11.05 -30.16 -18.51
C GLN A 254 11.10 -30.27 -16.99
N TYR A 255 11.83 -29.37 -16.31
CA TYR A 255 11.82 -29.34 -14.84
C TYR A 255 10.42 -28.98 -14.29
N LYS A 256 9.76 -27.99 -14.90
CA LYS A 256 8.40 -27.57 -14.48
C LYS A 256 7.40 -28.71 -14.67
N GLU A 257 7.49 -29.41 -15.79
CA GLU A 257 6.69 -30.58 -16.14
C GLU A 257 6.96 -31.76 -15.19
N PHE A 258 8.22 -32.09 -14.92
CA PHE A 258 8.58 -33.11 -13.93
C PHE A 258 8.01 -32.78 -12.55
N MET A 259 8.14 -31.53 -12.09
CA MET A 259 7.60 -31.12 -10.80
C MET A 259 6.07 -31.22 -10.76
N LEU A 260 5.38 -31.01 -11.89
CA LEU A 260 3.94 -31.21 -12.01
C LEU A 260 3.59 -32.70 -11.90
N PHE A 261 4.34 -33.56 -12.61
CA PHE A 261 4.21 -35.02 -12.52
C PHE A 261 4.50 -35.56 -11.11
N PHE A 262 5.54 -35.07 -10.45
CA PHE A 262 5.89 -35.40 -9.06
C PHE A 262 4.77 -35.04 -8.09
N LEU A 263 4.19 -33.83 -8.21
CA LEU A 263 3.04 -33.44 -7.38
C LEU A 263 1.80 -34.31 -7.69
N SER A 264 1.60 -34.76 -8.93
CA SER A 264 0.54 -35.71 -9.26
C SER A 264 0.77 -37.09 -8.62
N LYS A 265 2.01 -37.53 -8.46
CA LYS A 265 2.35 -38.77 -7.73
C LYS A 265 2.07 -38.63 -6.23
N ILE A 266 2.42 -37.50 -5.63
CA ILE A 266 2.05 -37.19 -4.23
C ILE A 266 0.52 -37.16 -4.07
N ALA A 267 -0.21 -36.57 -5.02
CA ALA A 267 -1.67 -36.55 -5.00
C ALA A 267 -2.29 -37.95 -5.12
N LYS A 268 -1.72 -38.84 -5.94
CA LYS A 268 -2.12 -40.25 -5.97
C LYS A 268 -1.84 -40.95 -4.64
N LEU A 269 -0.72 -40.64 -3.99
CA LEU A 269 -0.41 -41.17 -2.67
C LEU A 269 -1.48 -40.71 -1.67
N PHE A 270 -1.82 -39.42 -1.64
CA PHE A 270 -2.85 -38.85 -0.77
C PHE A 270 -4.24 -39.42 -1.02
N LEU A 271 -4.56 -39.84 -2.24
CA LEU A 271 -5.83 -40.53 -2.55
C LEU A 271 -5.87 -41.97 -2.04
N ARG A 272 -4.70 -42.63 -1.94
CA ARG A 272 -4.56 -44.02 -1.50
C ARG A 272 -4.47 -44.15 0.01
N THR A 273 -3.77 -43.20 0.64
CA THR A 273 -3.75 -43.03 2.09
C THR A 273 -5.00 -42.25 2.49
N ASN A 274 -5.60 -42.49 3.65
CA ASN A 274 -6.87 -41.88 4.06
C ASN A 274 -6.70 -40.37 4.42
N ALA A 275 -6.15 -39.56 3.50
CA ALA A 275 -5.79 -38.16 3.71
C ALA A 275 -7.02 -37.28 3.92
N SER A 276 -6.85 -36.18 4.65
CA SER A 276 -7.96 -35.29 4.95
C SER A 276 -8.49 -34.58 3.71
N PRO A 277 -9.78 -34.15 3.72
CA PRO A 277 -10.36 -33.38 2.62
C PRO A 277 -9.56 -32.10 2.31
N GLU A 278 -8.99 -31.48 3.35
CA GLU A 278 -8.14 -30.29 3.24
C GLU A 278 -6.86 -30.58 2.46
N MET A 279 -6.16 -31.68 2.78
CA MET A 279 -4.94 -32.09 2.06
C MET A 279 -5.21 -32.30 0.57
N LEU A 280 -6.33 -32.95 0.24
CA LEU A 280 -6.77 -33.19 -1.13
C LEU A 280 -7.13 -31.89 -1.87
N GLN A 281 -7.83 -30.97 -1.21
CA GLN A 281 -8.16 -29.68 -1.80
C GLN A 281 -6.90 -28.83 -2.05
N LEU A 282 -5.97 -28.81 -1.10
CA LEU A 282 -4.72 -28.05 -1.22
C LEU A 282 -3.82 -28.59 -2.33
N ILE A 283 -3.69 -29.92 -2.46
CA ILE A 283 -2.88 -30.49 -3.54
C ILE A 283 -3.51 -30.23 -4.92
N SER A 284 -4.84 -30.30 -5.02
CA SER A 284 -5.60 -29.96 -6.22
C SER A 284 -5.38 -28.49 -6.63
N ASN A 285 -5.51 -27.56 -5.68
CA ASN A 285 -5.24 -26.14 -5.90
C ASN A 285 -3.78 -25.89 -6.33
N LYS A 286 -2.83 -26.61 -5.74
CA LYS A 286 -1.40 -26.50 -6.08
C LYS A 286 -1.10 -27.01 -7.48
N LEU A 287 -1.72 -28.11 -7.89
CA LEU A 287 -1.64 -28.64 -9.25
C LEU A 287 -2.23 -27.63 -10.25
N ALA A 288 -3.45 -27.14 -10.02
CA ALA A 288 -4.12 -26.17 -10.89
C ALA A 288 -3.28 -24.89 -11.07
N ARG A 289 -2.77 -24.30 -9.97
CA ARG A 289 -1.90 -23.12 -10.03
C ARG A 289 -0.61 -23.39 -10.81
N ARG A 290 -0.03 -24.59 -10.68
CA ARG A 290 1.21 -24.94 -11.37
C ARG A 290 1.00 -25.18 -12.86
N VAL A 291 -0.16 -25.70 -13.26
CA VAL A 291 -0.60 -25.74 -14.66
C VAL A 291 -0.68 -24.31 -15.22
N CYS A 292 -1.39 -23.39 -14.56
CA CYS A 292 -1.51 -22.01 -15.04
C CYS A 292 -0.17 -21.27 -15.10
N LYS A 293 0.75 -21.52 -14.17
CA LYS A 293 2.11 -20.93 -14.15
C LYS A 293 3.06 -21.56 -15.17
N SER A 294 2.74 -22.73 -15.69
CA SER A 294 3.50 -23.35 -16.76
C SER A 294 3.04 -22.70 -18.06
N GLU A 295 3.51 -21.48 -18.32
CA GLU A 295 3.31 -20.75 -19.59
C GLU A 295 3.88 -21.52 -20.80
N SER A 296 4.68 -22.57 -20.55
CA SER A 296 5.25 -23.50 -21.52
C SER A 296 4.38 -24.74 -21.77
N PHE A 297 4.50 -25.33 -22.96
CA PHE A 297 3.80 -26.54 -23.39
C PHE A 297 4.05 -27.70 -22.40
N VAL A 298 3.04 -28.07 -21.61
CA VAL A 298 3.01 -29.32 -20.82
C VAL A 298 2.60 -30.46 -21.76
N SER A 299 3.31 -31.59 -21.75
CA SER A 299 2.98 -32.69 -22.66
C SER A 299 1.55 -33.20 -22.42
N PRO A 300 0.87 -33.67 -23.48
CA PRO A 300 -0.47 -34.25 -23.35
C PRO A 300 -0.54 -35.39 -22.32
N GLY A 301 0.54 -36.18 -22.20
CA GLY A 301 0.63 -37.28 -21.25
C GLY A 301 0.60 -36.83 -19.79
N VAL A 302 1.42 -35.82 -19.42
CA VAL A 302 1.40 -35.27 -18.05
C VAL A 302 0.08 -34.57 -17.77
N MET A 303 -0.46 -33.83 -18.74
CA MET A 303 -1.75 -33.16 -18.60
C MET A 303 -2.89 -34.15 -18.33
N GLN A 304 -2.91 -35.29 -19.02
CA GLN A 304 -3.89 -36.35 -18.79
C GLN A 304 -3.78 -36.92 -17.37
N ILE A 305 -2.56 -37.15 -16.88
CA ILE A 305 -2.33 -37.63 -15.50
C ILE A 305 -2.84 -36.62 -14.47
N VAL A 306 -2.55 -35.32 -14.66
CA VAL A 306 -3.02 -34.26 -13.76
C VAL A 306 -4.54 -34.19 -13.75
N LYS A 307 -5.18 -34.23 -14.94
CA LYS A 307 -6.64 -34.24 -15.07
C LYS A 307 -7.28 -35.43 -14.36
N GLU A 308 -6.74 -36.62 -14.58
CA GLU A 308 -7.24 -37.86 -13.98
C GLU A 308 -7.17 -37.79 -12.44
N VAL A 309 -6.01 -37.40 -11.89
CA VAL A 309 -5.82 -37.30 -10.44
C VAL A 309 -6.71 -36.23 -9.82
N THR A 310 -6.83 -35.07 -10.47
CA THR A 310 -7.70 -33.98 -10.01
C THR A 310 -9.17 -34.40 -10.03
N HIS A 311 -9.59 -35.17 -11.04
CA HIS A 311 -10.95 -35.71 -11.12
C HIS A 311 -11.23 -36.74 -10.02
N GLN A 312 -10.26 -37.60 -9.71
CA GLN A 312 -10.36 -38.54 -8.58
C GLN A 312 -10.49 -37.81 -7.24
N ILE A 313 -9.69 -36.76 -7.01
CA ILE A 313 -9.82 -35.89 -5.84
C ILE A 313 -11.22 -35.28 -5.77
N TYR A 314 -11.69 -34.70 -6.87
CA TYR A 314 -13.00 -34.07 -6.92
C TYR A 314 -14.14 -35.05 -6.58
N ARG A 315 -14.09 -36.27 -7.14
CA ARG A 315 -15.05 -37.34 -6.83
C ARG A 315 -15.02 -37.72 -5.35
N ARG A 316 -13.83 -37.82 -4.75
CA ARG A 316 -13.68 -38.13 -3.32
C ARG A 316 -14.30 -37.03 -2.45
N LEU A 317 -13.94 -35.76 -2.70
CA LEU A 317 -14.46 -34.61 -1.96
C LEU A 317 -15.97 -34.45 -2.13
N GLN A 318 -16.51 -34.65 -3.33
CA GLN A 318 -17.96 -34.64 -3.55
C GLN A 318 -18.68 -35.75 -2.78
N SER A 319 -18.10 -36.96 -2.72
CA SER A 319 -18.68 -38.07 -1.97
C SER A 319 -18.71 -37.78 -0.47
N GLU A 320 -17.62 -37.23 0.07
CA GLU A 320 -17.55 -36.82 1.47
C GLU A 320 -18.52 -35.68 1.77
N TRP A 321 -18.59 -34.67 0.91
CA TRP A 321 -19.54 -33.56 1.04
C TRP A 321 -21.00 -34.04 1.00
N LYS A 322 -21.31 -34.99 0.11
CA LYS A 322 -22.64 -35.62 0.06
C LYS A 322 -22.93 -36.37 1.36
N MET A 323 -21.96 -37.12 1.89
CA MET A 323 -22.08 -37.81 3.17
C MET A 323 -22.32 -36.84 4.33
N ILE A 324 -21.53 -35.76 4.42
CA ILE A 324 -21.70 -34.70 5.43
C ILE A 324 -23.10 -34.11 5.30
N ARG A 325 -23.52 -33.68 4.11
CA ARG A 325 -24.86 -33.14 3.86
C ARG A 325 -25.95 -34.13 4.28
N THR A 326 -25.80 -35.43 4.01
CA THR A 326 -26.78 -36.44 4.43
C THR A 326 -26.79 -36.71 5.94
N LYS A 327 -25.64 -36.60 6.62
CA LYS A 327 -25.53 -36.78 8.08
C LYS A 327 -26.01 -35.54 8.84
N SER A 328 -25.70 -34.35 8.33
CA SER A 328 -26.12 -33.04 8.85
C SER A 328 -27.57 -32.68 8.52
N LEU A 329 -28.34 -33.57 7.88
CA LEU A 329 -29.79 -33.46 7.71
C LEU A 329 -30.57 -33.86 8.98
N HIS A 330 -29.90 -34.34 10.03
CA HIS A 330 -30.50 -34.25 11.37
C HIS A 330 -30.63 -32.77 11.66
N SER A 331 -31.88 -32.31 11.75
CA SER A 331 -32.29 -30.94 12.03
C SER A 331 -31.23 -30.23 12.87
N ILE A 332 -30.65 -29.17 12.33
CA ILE A 332 -30.12 -28.10 13.18
C ILE A 332 -31.34 -27.68 13.99
N GLN A 333 -31.49 -28.25 15.20
CA GLN A 333 -32.40 -27.68 16.17
C GLN A 333 -31.86 -26.28 16.36
N LEU A 334 -32.68 -25.29 16.03
CA LEU A 334 -32.43 -23.93 16.43
C LEU A 334 -32.32 -24.02 17.95
N LEU A 335 -31.09 -24.04 18.49
CA LEU A 335 -30.89 -23.88 19.92
C LEU A 335 -31.51 -22.53 20.23
N GLU A 336 -32.64 -22.54 20.96
CA GLU A 336 -33.05 -21.35 21.66
C GLU A 336 -31.85 -20.98 22.55
N PRO A 337 -31.28 -19.77 22.40
CA PRO A 337 -30.10 -19.40 23.15
C PRO A 337 -30.45 -19.47 24.64
N ASP A 338 -29.95 -20.49 25.32
CA ASP A 338 -29.95 -20.55 26.78
C ASP A 338 -28.95 -19.48 27.25
N PRO A 339 -29.39 -18.44 27.98
CA PRO A 339 -28.51 -17.38 28.44
C PRO A 339 -27.42 -17.87 29.42
N GLU A 340 -27.48 -19.11 29.90
CA GLU A 340 -26.47 -19.69 30.79
C GLU A 340 -25.39 -20.54 30.09
N GLU A 341 -25.61 -20.98 28.84
CA GLU A 341 -24.57 -21.66 28.05
C GLU A 341 -23.90 -20.68 27.08
N GLU A 342 -22.91 -19.93 27.59
CA GLU A 342 -21.94 -19.24 26.74
C GLU A 342 -21.27 -20.24 25.78
N ILE A 343 -21.70 -20.24 24.53
CA ILE A 343 -20.96 -20.88 23.44
C ILE A 343 -19.70 -20.04 23.22
N CYS A 344 -18.66 -20.33 24.00
CA CYS A 344 -17.31 -19.84 23.79
C CYS A 344 -16.75 -20.50 22.53
N LEU A 345 -16.88 -19.82 21.39
CA LEU A 345 -16.04 -20.11 20.22
C LEU A 345 -14.62 -19.64 20.57
N GLU A 346 -13.72 -20.58 20.84
CA GLU A 346 -12.28 -20.31 20.95
C GLU A 346 -11.73 -19.86 19.59
N LEU A 347 -11.92 -18.57 19.29
CA LEU A 347 -11.23 -17.90 18.20
C LEU A 347 -9.80 -17.61 18.66
N SER A 348 -8.82 -17.83 17.77
CA SER A 348 -7.39 -17.67 18.11
C SER A 348 -7.14 -16.31 18.79
N SER A 349 -6.23 -16.29 19.77
CA SER A 349 -5.88 -15.11 20.57
C SER A 349 -5.59 -13.86 19.75
N LEU A 350 -5.12 -13.99 18.50
CA LEU A 350 -4.85 -12.85 17.62
C LEU A 350 -6.14 -12.22 17.05
N VAL A 351 -7.15 -13.05 16.76
CA VAL A 351 -8.49 -12.61 16.38
C VAL A 351 -9.20 -12.03 17.60
N LEU A 352 -9.05 -12.65 18.77
CA LEU A 352 -9.54 -12.07 20.02
C LEU A 352 -8.84 -10.76 20.35
N GLU A 353 -7.54 -10.59 20.13
CA GLU A 353 -6.84 -9.33 20.41
C GLU A 353 -7.20 -8.24 19.40
N GLN A 354 -7.48 -8.59 18.14
CA GLN A 354 -8.01 -7.65 17.14
C GLN A 354 -9.47 -7.28 17.41
N ILE A 355 -10.29 -8.25 17.81
CA ILE A 355 -11.67 -8.02 18.23
C ILE A 355 -11.68 -7.22 19.51
N GLU A 356 -10.89 -7.57 20.52
CA GLU A 356 -10.69 -6.83 21.77
C GLU A 356 -10.12 -5.45 21.52
N LYS A 357 -9.17 -5.23 20.62
CA LYS A 357 -8.75 -3.87 20.27
C LYS A 357 -9.86 -3.08 19.57
N ALA A 358 -10.71 -3.76 18.78
CA ALA A 358 -11.88 -3.15 18.14
C ALA A 358 -13.07 -2.93 19.11
N THR A 359 -13.22 -3.74 20.16
CA THR A 359 -14.33 -3.70 21.13
C THR A 359 -13.96 -3.02 22.45
N ASN A 360 -12.67 -2.99 22.85
CA ASN A 360 -12.18 -2.33 24.07
C ASN A 360 -12.14 -0.81 23.97
N HIS A 361 -12.34 -0.22 22.78
CA HIS A 361 -12.71 1.20 22.71
C HIS A 361 -14.18 1.46 23.14
N ARG A 362 -14.96 0.44 23.46
CA ARG A 362 -16.37 0.55 23.88
C ARG A 362 -16.82 -0.45 24.94
N ALA A 363 -16.00 -0.70 25.97
CA ALA A 363 -16.55 -1.19 27.23
C ALA A 363 -17.28 -0.05 27.99
N TYR A 364 -18.28 0.57 27.34
CA TYR A 364 -19.36 1.20 28.10
C TYR A 364 -20.15 0.02 28.65
N ARG A 365 -20.02 -0.23 29.97
CA ARG A 365 -20.93 -1.13 30.67
C ARG A 365 -22.34 -0.75 30.23
N ALA A 366 -23.02 -1.69 29.55
CA ALA A 366 -24.43 -1.55 29.25
C ALA A 366 -25.14 -1.50 30.60
N ASP A 367 -25.38 -0.28 31.09
CA ASP A 367 -26.33 -0.05 32.14
C ASP A 367 -27.67 -0.52 31.58
N ASN A 368 -28.26 -1.52 32.23
CA ASN A 368 -29.54 -2.14 31.88
C ASN A 368 -30.61 -1.08 31.64
N ARG A 369 -30.72 -0.62 30.40
CA ARG A 369 -31.88 0.12 29.91
C ARG A 369 -32.38 -0.61 28.70
N SER A 370 -33.51 -1.27 28.92
CA SER A 370 -34.42 -1.81 27.93
C SER A 370 -34.81 -0.71 26.93
N SER A 371 -33.95 -0.44 25.95
CA SER A 371 -34.35 0.28 24.74
C SER A 371 -34.74 -0.77 23.72
N GLY A 372 -36.01 -0.74 23.32
CA GLY A 372 -36.57 -1.65 22.33
C GLY A 372 -35.70 -1.70 21.07
N HIS A 373 -35.73 -2.85 20.39
CA HIS A 373 -35.06 -3.09 19.12
C HIS A 373 -35.33 -1.94 18.13
N GLU A 374 -34.41 -0.96 18.06
CA GLU A 374 -34.42 0.03 17.00
C GLU A 374 -34.09 -0.72 15.71
N MET A 375 -35.11 -0.87 14.86
CA MET A 375 -34.98 -1.46 13.53
C MET A 375 -33.83 -0.74 12.78
N PHE A 376 -32.81 -1.49 12.36
CA PHE A 376 -31.69 -0.98 11.58
C PHE A 376 -32.20 -0.20 10.36
N LYS A 377 -31.73 1.04 10.17
CA LYS A 377 -32.14 1.88 9.04
C LYS A 377 -31.42 1.39 7.78
N LYS A 378 -32.11 0.63 6.95
CA LYS A 378 -31.63 0.31 5.60
C LYS A 378 -31.65 1.55 4.72
N ILE A 379 -30.57 1.78 3.97
CA ILE A 379 -30.55 2.85 2.96
C ILE A 379 -31.36 2.37 1.74
N PRO A 380 -32.39 3.11 1.30
CA PRO A 380 -33.20 2.72 0.14
C PRO A 380 -32.34 2.57 -1.11
N THR A 381 -32.40 1.41 -1.74
CA THR A 381 -31.64 1.05 -2.95
C THR A 381 -32.30 1.59 -4.22
N ASN A 382 -32.56 2.90 -4.31
CA ASN A 382 -32.86 3.50 -5.61
C ASN A 382 -31.55 3.61 -6.41
N ARG A 383 -31.47 2.98 -7.58
CA ARG A 383 -30.25 2.96 -8.41
C ARG A 383 -29.98 4.29 -9.12
N LEU A 384 -30.98 5.16 -9.21
CA LEU A 384 -30.95 6.37 -10.05
C LEU A 384 -30.84 7.66 -9.24
N GLU A 385 -30.86 7.59 -7.90
CA GLU A 385 -30.81 8.76 -7.03
C GLU A 385 -29.73 8.59 -5.97
N LEU A 386 -28.97 9.65 -5.69
CA LEU A 386 -28.02 9.68 -4.59
C LEU A 386 -28.72 9.35 -3.25
N PRO A 387 -28.08 8.58 -2.36
CA PRO A 387 -28.57 8.36 -1.01
C PRO A 387 -28.80 9.68 -0.27
N SER A 388 -29.83 9.73 0.58
CA SER A 388 -30.13 10.95 1.34
C SER A 388 -29.11 11.15 2.46
N VAL A 389 -28.76 12.41 2.75
CA VAL A 389 -27.80 12.74 3.82
C VAL A 389 -28.36 12.34 5.19
N GLU A 390 -29.68 12.43 5.38
CA GLU A 390 -30.35 12.04 6.63
C GLU A 390 -30.20 10.53 6.92
N SER A 391 -29.96 9.73 5.87
CA SER A 391 -29.68 8.30 6.01
C SER A 391 -28.32 8.04 6.66
N LEU A 392 -27.36 8.98 6.55
CA LEU A 392 -26.04 8.92 7.18
C LEU A 392 -25.95 9.72 8.49
N GLU A 393 -26.72 10.80 8.65
CA GLU A 393 -26.72 11.62 9.87
C GLU A 393 -27.37 10.95 11.08
N GLY A 394 -28.32 10.03 10.84
CA GLY A 394 -29.00 9.26 11.89
C GLY A 394 -28.21 8.06 12.43
N VAL A 395 -27.01 7.81 11.89
CA VAL A 395 -26.13 6.70 12.26
C VAL A 395 -25.57 6.99 13.65
N LYS A 396 -26.12 6.35 14.68
CA LYS A 396 -25.46 6.31 16.00
C LYS A 396 -24.13 5.58 15.83
N GLN A 397 -23.17 5.84 16.73
CA GLN A 397 -21.82 5.27 16.73
C GLN A 397 -21.73 3.74 16.47
N ILE A 398 -22.82 2.98 16.59
CA ILE A 398 -22.88 1.51 16.49
C ILE A 398 -23.42 1.01 15.12
N ASP A 399 -23.92 1.86 14.22
CA ASP A 399 -24.63 1.40 13.02
C ASP A 399 -23.71 1.21 11.79
N PHE A 400 -22.87 0.16 11.85
CA PHE A 400 -22.01 -0.29 10.75
C PHE A 400 -22.78 -0.64 9.46
N TYR A 401 -24.06 -1.00 9.58
CA TYR A 401 -24.87 -1.46 8.44
C TYR A 401 -25.25 -0.31 7.51
N ALA A 402 -25.54 0.87 8.04
CA ALA A 402 -25.83 2.05 7.22
C ALA A 402 -24.62 2.45 6.36
N LEU A 403 -23.41 2.43 6.93
CA LEU A 403 -22.18 2.68 6.16
C LEU A 403 -21.95 1.60 5.09
N ALA A 404 -22.14 0.32 5.44
CA ALA A 404 -22.00 -0.78 4.49
C ALA A 404 -23.02 -0.70 3.34
N ASP A 405 -24.27 -0.33 3.62
CA ASP A 405 -25.30 -0.12 2.61
C ASP A 405 -24.94 1.07 1.68
N PHE A 406 -24.40 2.14 2.24
CA PHE A 406 -23.93 3.30 1.47
C PHE A 406 -22.73 2.94 0.58
N GLU A 407 -21.74 2.25 1.12
CA GLU A 407 -20.57 1.75 0.39
C GLU A 407 -20.97 0.82 -0.74
N HIS A 408 -21.95 -0.05 -0.48
CA HIS A 408 -22.54 -0.91 -1.49
C HIS A 408 -23.25 -0.09 -2.56
N TRP A 409 -24.02 0.93 -2.19
CA TRP A 409 -24.64 1.81 -3.17
C TRP A 409 -23.61 2.49 -4.07
N VAL A 410 -22.52 3.01 -3.49
CA VAL A 410 -21.42 3.67 -4.23
C VAL A 410 -20.75 2.69 -5.19
N GLU A 411 -20.44 1.47 -4.73
CA GLU A 411 -19.79 0.44 -5.53
C GLU A 411 -20.57 0.08 -6.81
N TYR A 412 -21.91 0.00 -6.71
CA TYR A 412 -22.75 -0.54 -7.78
C TYR A 412 -23.54 0.51 -8.59
N ASN A 413 -23.75 1.72 -8.06
CA ASN A 413 -24.67 2.69 -8.68
C ASN A 413 -24.04 4.06 -8.98
N LEU A 414 -22.93 4.45 -8.32
CA LEU A 414 -22.39 5.80 -8.47
C LEU A 414 -21.98 6.13 -9.91
N ASP A 415 -21.35 5.20 -10.64
CA ASP A 415 -20.91 5.43 -12.01
C ASP A 415 -22.08 5.64 -12.99
N ALA A 416 -23.15 4.85 -12.83
CA ALA A 416 -24.38 4.99 -13.60
C ALA A 416 -25.08 6.33 -13.29
N TRP A 417 -25.20 6.67 -12.01
CA TRP A 417 -25.74 7.97 -11.59
C TRP A 417 -24.92 9.14 -12.15
N THR A 418 -23.59 9.06 -12.08
CA THR A 418 -22.69 10.10 -12.58
C THR A 418 -22.90 10.31 -14.08
N THR A 419 -22.93 9.22 -14.85
CA THR A 419 -23.09 9.27 -16.32
C THR A 419 -24.42 9.89 -16.73
N LEU A 420 -25.52 9.58 -16.02
CA LEU A 420 -26.83 10.18 -16.28
C LEU A 420 -26.90 11.66 -15.85
N THR A 421 -26.18 12.03 -14.79
CA THR A 421 -26.24 13.39 -14.23
C THR A 421 -25.38 14.38 -15.02
N ILE A 422 -24.30 13.92 -15.67
CA ILE A 422 -23.34 14.77 -16.40
C ILE A 422 -24.01 15.78 -17.34
N SER A 423 -25.05 15.38 -18.09
CA SER A 423 -25.69 16.25 -19.09
C SER A 423 -26.64 17.31 -18.51
N GLU A 424 -27.21 17.09 -17.33
CA GLU A 424 -28.23 17.96 -16.73
C GLU A 424 -27.88 18.35 -15.28
N CYS A 425 -26.59 18.35 -14.94
CA CYS A 425 -26.13 18.54 -13.57
C CYS A 425 -26.45 19.96 -13.07
N LEU A 426 -27.14 20.06 -11.93
CA LEU A 426 -27.48 21.32 -11.29
C LEU A 426 -26.62 21.57 -10.05
N ASP A 427 -26.57 22.82 -9.56
CA ASP A 427 -25.81 23.18 -8.34
C ASP A 427 -26.23 22.37 -7.10
N LYS A 428 -27.50 21.92 -7.05
CA LYS A 428 -28.02 21.06 -5.98
C LYS A 428 -27.31 19.69 -5.93
N ASP A 429 -26.85 19.18 -7.06
CA ASP A 429 -26.24 17.85 -7.16
C ASP A 429 -24.80 17.88 -6.65
N TYR A 430 -24.03 18.92 -7.03
CA TYR A 430 -22.72 19.21 -6.43
C TYR A 430 -22.81 19.38 -4.92
N ARG A 431 -23.82 20.13 -4.44
CA ARG A 431 -24.06 20.34 -3.01
C ARG A 431 -24.33 19.01 -2.29
N LYS A 432 -25.26 18.20 -2.82
CA LYS A 432 -25.61 16.90 -2.23
C LYS A 432 -24.40 15.98 -2.17
N LEU A 433 -23.66 15.85 -3.27
CA LEU A 433 -22.49 14.98 -3.34
C LEU A 433 -21.36 15.43 -2.38
N SER A 434 -21.09 16.74 -2.32
CA SER A 434 -20.10 17.30 -1.38
C SER A 434 -20.48 17.08 0.08
N ILE A 435 -21.76 17.27 0.44
CA ILE A 435 -22.24 16.98 1.80
C ILE A 435 -22.14 15.48 2.09
N LEU A 436 -22.54 14.60 1.16
CA LEU A 436 -22.44 13.15 1.34
C LEU A 436 -21.00 12.70 1.58
N ILE A 437 -20.03 13.22 0.82
CA ILE A 437 -18.60 12.95 1.01
C ILE A 437 -18.17 13.34 2.43
N GLN A 438 -18.51 14.55 2.87
CA GLN A 438 -18.12 15.06 4.19
C GLN A 438 -18.78 14.26 5.33
N THR A 439 -20.08 13.98 5.21
CA THR A 439 -20.82 13.20 6.21
C THR A 439 -20.30 11.77 6.27
N TYR A 440 -20.08 11.11 5.12
CA TYR A 440 -19.52 9.77 5.08
C TYR A 440 -18.12 9.70 5.72
N ILE A 441 -17.19 10.56 5.32
CA ILE A 441 -15.82 10.57 5.87
C ILE A 441 -15.85 10.77 7.39
N SER A 442 -16.63 11.73 7.89
CA SER A 442 -16.71 11.98 9.33
C SER A 442 -17.29 10.81 10.13
N GLN A 443 -18.34 10.15 9.62
CA GLN A 443 -18.93 8.97 10.25
C GLN A 443 -18.00 7.75 10.16
N ALA A 444 -17.47 7.48 8.98
CA ALA A 444 -16.61 6.34 8.70
C ALA A 444 -15.28 6.40 9.49
N LEU A 445 -14.66 7.58 9.61
CA LEU A 445 -13.47 7.77 10.46
C LEU A 445 -13.75 7.47 11.93
N SER A 446 -14.95 7.81 12.41
CA SER A 446 -15.35 7.54 13.80
C SER A 446 -15.63 6.05 14.07
N ILE A 447 -16.07 5.32 13.04
CA ILE A 447 -16.54 3.92 13.14
C ILE A 447 -15.43 2.91 12.77
N TYR A 448 -14.66 3.15 11.71
CA TYR A 448 -13.68 2.21 11.17
C TYR A 448 -12.27 2.33 11.74
N ARG A 449 -12.08 3.14 12.78
CA ARG A 449 -10.78 3.33 13.45
C ARG A 449 -10.18 1.97 13.85
N GLY A 450 -9.16 1.52 13.11
CA GLY A 450 -8.40 0.30 13.39
C GLY A 450 -8.80 -1.00 12.68
N SER A 451 -9.75 -1.04 11.72
CA SER A 451 -10.08 -2.31 11.03
C SER A 451 -10.48 -2.28 9.54
N VAL A 452 -11.22 -1.27 9.04
CA VAL A 452 -11.75 -1.27 7.64
C VAL A 452 -11.43 0.03 6.88
N GLU A 453 -10.19 0.51 6.97
CA GLU A 453 -9.78 1.78 6.36
C GLU A 453 -9.79 1.76 4.81
N HIS A 454 -9.61 0.59 4.19
CA HIS A 454 -9.50 0.49 2.73
C HIS A 454 -10.84 0.72 1.99
N VAL A 455 -11.97 0.18 2.50
CA VAL A 455 -13.29 0.39 1.87
C VAL A 455 -13.72 1.85 2.02
N MET A 456 -13.44 2.44 3.18
CA MET A 456 -13.65 3.86 3.42
C MET A 456 -12.91 4.74 2.42
N LEU A 457 -11.62 4.44 2.22
CA LEU A 457 -10.78 5.20 1.32
C LEU A 457 -11.25 5.08 -0.13
N LEU A 458 -11.52 3.86 -0.60
CA LEU A 458 -12.04 3.64 -1.96
C LEU A 458 -13.38 4.34 -2.19
N THR A 459 -14.31 4.27 -1.23
CA THR A 459 -15.61 4.93 -1.33
C THR A 459 -15.52 6.45 -1.32
N SER A 460 -14.65 7.01 -0.47
CA SER A 460 -14.43 8.46 -0.42
C SER A 460 -13.87 8.99 -1.74
N VAL A 461 -12.94 8.26 -2.36
CA VAL A 461 -12.34 8.66 -3.62
C VAL A 461 -13.25 8.40 -4.81
N ASP A 462 -14.03 7.32 -4.84
CA ASP A 462 -15.04 7.08 -5.88
C ASP A 462 -16.03 8.26 -5.95
N LEU A 463 -16.51 8.74 -4.80
CA LEU A 463 -17.37 9.93 -4.71
C LEU A 463 -16.64 11.19 -5.20
N GLY A 464 -15.37 11.36 -4.84
CA GLY A 464 -14.53 12.46 -5.32
C GLY A 464 -14.33 12.44 -6.85
N VAL A 465 -14.13 11.26 -7.44
CA VAL A 465 -14.02 11.07 -8.90
C VAL A 465 -15.34 11.43 -9.59
N ALA A 466 -16.48 11.02 -9.04
CA ALA A 466 -17.78 11.41 -9.58
C ALA A 466 -17.94 12.94 -9.58
N LEU A 467 -17.57 13.61 -8.48
CA LEU A 467 -17.61 15.07 -8.38
C LEU A 467 -16.67 15.75 -9.38
N ASP A 468 -15.44 15.24 -9.54
CA ASP A 468 -14.46 15.77 -10.49
C ASP A 468 -14.92 15.61 -11.95
N ARG A 469 -15.55 14.49 -12.29
CA ARG A 469 -16.13 14.27 -13.63
C ARG A 469 -17.20 15.30 -13.96
N LEU A 470 -18.12 15.57 -13.03
CA LEU A 470 -19.16 16.58 -13.21
C LEU A 470 -18.54 17.98 -13.40
N THR A 471 -17.58 18.34 -12.55
CA THR A 471 -16.90 19.64 -12.63
C THR A 471 -16.11 19.80 -13.93
N CYS A 472 -15.41 18.77 -14.39
CA CYS A 472 -14.64 18.80 -15.63
C CYS A 472 -15.52 18.90 -16.89
N GLU A 473 -16.75 18.41 -16.83
CA GLU A 473 -17.70 18.59 -17.93
C GLU A 473 -18.24 20.03 -17.97
N ARG A 474 -18.66 20.55 -16.80
CA ARG A 474 -19.20 21.91 -16.71
C ARG A 474 -18.16 22.99 -16.97
N PHE A 475 -16.92 22.78 -16.55
CA PHE A 475 -15.81 23.71 -16.73
C PHE A 475 -14.65 23.00 -17.46
N PRO A 476 -14.64 22.99 -18.80
CA PRO A 476 -13.62 22.26 -19.57
C PRO A 476 -12.18 22.70 -19.24
N PHE A 477 -11.96 23.97 -18.91
CA PHE A 477 -10.64 24.47 -18.48
C PHE A 477 -10.14 23.79 -17.20
N PHE A 478 -11.02 23.25 -16.37
CA PHE A 478 -10.68 22.60 -15.10
C PHE A 478 -9.84 21.33 -15.28
N LYS A 479 -9.94 20.67 -16.45
CA LYS A 479 -9.08 19.51 -16.80
C LYS A 479 -7.60 19.87 -16.81
N GLN A 480 -7.27 21.14 -17.06
CA GLN A 480 -5.90 21.61 -17.07
C GLN A 480 -5.31 21.73 -15.66
N LEU A 481 -6.14 21.78 -14.61
CA LEU A 481 -5.70 21.86 -13.21
C LEU A 481 -5.43 20.47 -12.63
N SER A 482 -4.60 20.46 -11.58
CA SER A 482 -4.30 19.27 -10.79
C SER A 482 -5.57 18.69 -10.15
N PRO A 483 -5.80 17.35 -10.20
CA PRO A 483 -6.90 16.71 -9.48
C PRO A 483 -6.65 16.62 -7.96
N GLU A 484 -5.49 17.07 -7.48
CA GLU A 484 -5.01 17.08 -6.08
C GLU A 484 -4.81 15.69 -5.43
N ILE A 485 -5.52 14.66 -5.90
CA ILE A 485 -5.32 13.27 -5.50
C ILE A 485 -4.00 12.76 -6.12
N PRO A 486 -3.01 12.31 -5.33
CA PRO A 486 -1.73 11.81 -5.84
C PRO A 486 -1.91 10.54 -6.68
N LYS A 487 -1.04 10.28 -7.67
CA LYS A 487 -1.11 9.04 -8.49
C LYS A 487 -0.93 7.76 -7.67
N ASP A 488 -0.11 7.83 -6.63
CA ASP A 488 0.37 6.65 -5.90
C ASP A 488 -0.37 6.40 -4.58
N PHE A 489 -1.49 7.09 -4.34
CA PHE A 489 -2.14 7.07 -3.04
C PHE A 489 -2.71 5.69 -2.63
N LEU A 490 -3.04 4.83 -3.62
CA LEU A 490 -3.59 3.48 -3.40
C LEU A 490 -2.50 2.39 -3.23
N ILE A 491 -1.23 2.69 -3.53
CA ILE A 491 -0.13 1.69 -3.48
C ILE A 491 0.05 1.07 -2.08
N ARG A 492 -0.31 1.81 -1.03
CA ARG A 492 -0.11 1.40 0.38
C ARG A 492 -1.32 0.70 0.99
N ILE A 493 -2.39 0.47 0.23
CA ILE A 493 -3.63 -0.09 0.75
C ILE A 493 -3.63 -1.61 0.59
N TYR A 494 -3.98 -2.31 1.66
CA TYR A 494 -4.17 -3.75 1.62
C TYR A 494 -5.59 -4.08 1.12
N LEU A 495 -5.70 -4.58 -0.11
CA LEU A 495 -6.96 -5.03 -0.70
C LEU A 495 -7.04 -6.56 -0.64
N ASN A 496 -8.18 -7.09 -0.19
CA ASN A 496 -8.37 -8.54 0.01
C ASN A 496 -9.41 -9.17 -0.94
N LYS A 497 -10.22 -8.37 -1.64
CA LYS A 497 -11.25 -8.85 -2.58
C LYS A 497 -10.95 -8.38 -4.00
N GLU A 498 -11.19 -9.26 -4.96
CA GLU A 498 -11.04 -8.96 -6.41
C GLU A 498 -11.82 -7.72 -6.83
N ARG A 499 -13.02 -7.51 -6.28
CA ARG A 499 -13.86 -6.35 -6.57
C ARG A 499 -13.21 -5.03 -6.14
N ASP A 500 -12.49 -5.03 -5.02
CA ASP A 500 -11.82 -3.84 -4.50
C ASP A 500 -10.58 -3.52 -5.35
N PHE A 501 -9.87 -4.54 -5.85
CA PHE A 501 -8.82 -4.36 -6.87
C PHE A 501 -9.38 -3.74 -8.16
N LYS A 502 -10.56 -4.19 -8.62
CA LYS A 502 -11.24 -3.60 -9.80
C LYS A 502 -11.69 -2.16 -9.56
N ARG A 503 -12.10 -1.79 -8.34
CA ARG A 503 -12.40 -0.40 -7.97
C ARG A 503 -11.12 0.44 -7.96
N SER A 504 -10.08 -0.01 -7.27
CA SER A 504 -8.77 0.65 -7.21
C SER A 504 -8.23 0.94 -8.61
N HIS A 505 -8.25 -0.05 -9.51
CA HIS A 505 -7.76 0.11 -10.87
C HIS A 505 -8.49 1.21 -11.66
N ARG A 506 -9.83 1.29 -11.54
CA ARG A 506 -10.63 2.32 -12.22
C ARG A 506 -10.31 3.73 -11.69
N ILE A 507 -10.13 3.86 -10.37
CA ILE A 507 -9.74 5.12 -9.74
C ILE A 507 -8.33 5.53 -10.20
N GLU A 508 -7.37 4.60 -10.16
CA GLU A 508 -5.99 4.85 -10.60
C GLU A 508 -5.92 5.29 -12.07
N GLU A 509 -6.68 4.63 -12.95
CA GLU A 509 -6.76 4.97 -14.36
C GLU A 509 -7.33 6.39 -14.56
N TYR A 510 -8.42 6.74 -13.86
CA TYR A 510 -9.00 8.08 -13.91
C TYR A 510 -8.03 9.15 -13.41
N VAL A 511 -7.43 8.95 -12.24
CA VAL A 511 -6.48 9.91 -11.65
C VAL A 511 -5.25 10.05 -12.55
N ALA A 512 -4.71 8.96 -13.08
CA ALA A 512 -3.59 9.00 -14.02
C ALA A 512 -3.93 9.79 -15.28
N LYS A 513 -5.12 9.58 -15.87
CA LYS A 513 -5.62 10.34 -17.01
C LYS A 513 -5.73 11.83 -16.69
N ARG A 514 -6.33 12.20 -15.54
CA ARG A 514 -6.45 13.60 -15.12
C ARG A 514 -5.11 14.30 -14.94
N HIS A 515 -4.11 13.61 -14.38
CA HIS A 515 -2.75 14.13 -14.30
C HIS A 515 -2.05 14.25 -15.66
N ALA A 516 -2.44 13.45 -16.66
CA ALA A 516 -1.91 13.54 -18.02
C ALA A 516 -2.54 14.71 -18.82
N GLU A 517 -3.80 15.05 -18.52
CA GLU A 517 -4.52 16.20 -19.10
C GLU A 517 -4.10 17.55 -18.48
N ARG A 518 -3.42 17.51 -17.32
CA ARG A 518 -2.92 18.70 -16.63
C ARG A 518 -1.89 19.45 -17.48
N SER A 519 -2.02 20.78 -17.55
CA SER A 519 -1.00 21.62 -18.18
C SER A 519 0.27 21.73 -17.29
N PRO A 520 1.48 21.72 -17.88
CA PRO A 520 2.70 22.05 -17.14
C PRO A 520 2.69 23.47 -16.55
N THR A 521 1.88 24.36 -17.11
CA THR A 521 1.76 25.78 -16.73
C THR A 521 0.58 26.05 -15.80
N THR A 522 0.06 25.05 -15.09
CA THR A 522 -1.04 25.22 -14.12
C THR A 522 -0.69 24.62 -12.76
N GLY A 523 -1.13 25.30 -11.71
CA GLY A 523 -0.85 24.96 -10.32
C GLY A 523 -1.83 23.96 -9.68
N SER A 524 -1.76 23.88 -8.36
CA SER A 524 -2.82 23.26 -7.54
C SER A 524 -4.07 24.14 -7.54
N VAL A 525 -5.24 23.53 -7.44
CA VAL A 525 -6.52 24.25 -7.28
C VAL A 525 -6.53 25.16 -6.03
N PHE A 526 -5.70 24.86 -5.03
CA PHE A 526 -5.59 25.63 -3.80
C PHE A 526 -4.52 26.74 -3.85
N THR A 527 -3.90 26.97 -5.01
CA THR A 527 -2.83 27.97 -5.17
C THR A 527 -3.41 29.39 -5.25
N ARG A 528 -2.97 30.29 -4.36
CA ARG A 528 -3.39 31.72 -4.35
C ARG A 528 -2.64 32.56 -5.40
N GLN A 529 -1.33 32.41 -5.47
CA GLN A 529 -0.46 33.06 -6.46
C GLN A 529 0.50 31.98 -6.94
N GLY A 530 0.47 31.69 -8.24
CA GLY A 530 1.35 30.70 -8.82
C GLY A 530 2.82 31.11 -8.70
N PRO A 531 3.79 30.17 -8.77
CA PRO A 531 5.11 30.54 -9.28
C PRO A 531 4.92 31.28 -10.61
N ILE A 532 5.83 32.20 -10.94
CA ILE A 532 5.76 33.27 -11.99
C ILE A 532 5.21 32.83 -13.39
N MET A 533 4.96 31.55 -13.64
CA MET A 533 4.49 30.98 -14.90
C MET A 533 3.30 30.01 -14.80
N ALA A 534 2.62 29.88 -13.65
CA ALA A 534 1.51 28.93 -13.49
C ALA A 534 0.15 29.63 -13.34
N ALA A 535 -0.76 29.38 -14.29
CA ALA A 535 -2.13 29.87 -14.24
C ALA A 535 -2.89 29.25 -13.06
N THR A 536 -3.62 30.10 -12.34
CA THR A 536 -4.42 29.71 -11.17
C THR A 536 -5.88 29.47 -11.52
N LEU A 537 -6.65 28.78 -10.66
CA LEU A 537 -8.08 28.58 -10.88
C LEU A 537 -8.85 29.93 -11.06
N PRO A 538 -8.63 30.96 -10.22
CA PRO A 538 -9.26 32.26 -10.41
C PRO A 538 -8.94 32.91 -11.76
N GLU A 539 -7.69 32.81 -12.23
CA GLU A 539 -7.28 33.35 -13.54
C GLU A 539 -8.00 32.64 -14.68
N LEU A 540 -7.98 31.30 -14.68
CA LEU A 540 -8.64 30.51 -15.72
C LEU A 540 -10.14 30.78 -15.78
N LEU A 541 -10.81 30.93 -14.63
CA LEU A 541 -12.23 31.26 -14.59
C LEU A 541 -12.52 32.69 -15.05
N TYR A 542 -11.65 33.65 -14.71
CA TYR A 542 -11.81 35.04 -15.14
C TYR A 542 -11.59 35.22 -16.65
N ASP A 543 -10.69 34.43 -17.23
CA ASP A 543 -10.38 34.44 -18.66
C ASP A 543 -11.35 33.58 -19.48
N ASP A 544 -12.18 32.74 -18.84
CA ASP A 544 -13.22 31.93 -19.49
C ASP A 544 -14.42 32.77 -19.93
N GLU A 545 -14.64 32.89 -21.25
CA GLU A 545 -15.66 33.77 -21.82
C GLU A 545 -17.09 33.44 -21.36
N GLU A 546 -17.39 32.17 -21.11
CA GLU A 546 -18.73 31.70 -20.74
C GLU A 546 -19.04 31.93 -19.25
N ASN A 547 -18.05 31.77 -18.37
CA ASN A 547 -18.26 31.77 -16.92
C ASN A 547 -17.73 33.03 -16.19
N CYS A 548 -17.03 33.94 -16.87
CA CYS A 548 -16.43 35.13 -16.23
C CYS A 548 -17.40 36.29 -15.94
N THR A 549 -18.63 36.26 -16.48
CA THR A 549 -19.59 37.39 -16.45
C THR A 549 -19.86 37.90 -15.04
N VAL A 550 -20.16 37.00 -14.11
CA VAL A 550 -20.44 37.33 -12.69
C VAL A 550 -19.24 37.99 -12.01
N LEU A 551 -18.00 37.58 -12.34
CA LEU A 551 -16.79 38.14 -11.76
C LEU A 551 -16.52 39.55 -12.30
N LYS A 552 -16.68 39.76 -13.61
CA LYS A 552 -16.50 41.07 -14.26
C LYS A 552 -17.57 42.07 -13.82
N GLU A 553 -18.82 41.64 -13.66
CA GLU A 553 -19.88 42.47 -13.08
C GLU A 553 -19.58 42.88 -11.63
N LEU A 554 -19.04 41.96 -10.83
CA LEU A 554 -18.62 42.26 -9.47
C LEU A 554 -17.50 43.30 -9.44
N GLU A 555 -16.48 43.11 -10.29
CA GLU A 555 -15.35 44.03 -10.41
C GLU A 555 -15.80 45.44 -10.76
N ASN A 556 -16.68 45.57 -11.77
CA ASN A 556 -17.25 46.86 -12.16
C ASN A 556 -18.01 47.52 -11.01
N ARG A 557 -18.85 46.77 -10.29
CA ARG A 557 -19.59 47.30 -9.14
C ARG A 557 -18.68 47.81 -8.02
N ILE A 558 -17.59 47.09 -7.72
CA ILE A 558 -16.63 47.52 -6.71
C ILE A 558 -15.85 48.75 -7.21
N SER A 559 -15.47 48.78 -8.50
CA SER A 559 -14.82 49.94 -9.12
C SER A 559 -15.70 51.19 -9.10
N ASP A 560 -16.99 51.05 -9.35
CA ASP A 560 -17.96 52.16 -9.28
C ASP A 560 -18.07 52.69 -7.84
N GLN A 561 -18.16 51.80 -6.84
CA GLN A 561 -18.21 52.20 -5.44
C GLN A 561 -16.89 52.86 -4.99
N ASN A 562 -15.73 52.34 -5.40
CA ASN A 562 -14.44 52.96 -5.12
C ASN A 562 -14.34 54.35 -5.75
N SER A 563 -14.86 54.51 -6.98
CA SER A 563 -14.90 55.80 -7.67
C SER A 563 -15.77 56.80 -6.93
N GLU A 564 -16.93 56.39 -6.41
CA GLU A 564 -17.80 57.23 -5.58
C GLU A 564 -17.10 57.69 -4.31
N CYS A 565 -16.57 56.76 -3.52
CA CYS A 565 -15.87 57.06 -2.28
C CYS A 565 -14.63 57.95 -2.53
N ARG A 566 -13.95 57.77 -3.65
CA ARG A 566 -12.82 58.64 -4.05
C ARG A 566 -13.29 60.07 -4.32
N ARG A 567 -14.43 60.27 -4.97
CA ARG A 567 -15.00 61.62 -5.19
C ARG A 567 -15.39 62.29 -3.88
N GLU A 568 -16.03 61.56 -2.98
CA GLU A 568 -16.39 62.06 -1.65
C GLU A 568 -15.15 62.47 -0.85
N LYS A 569 -14.09 61.64 -0.88
CA LYS A 569 -12.82 61.93 -0.21
C LYS A 569 -12.08 63.12 -0.81
N LEU A 570 -12.12 63.30 -2.13
CA LEU A 570 -11.56 64.48 -2.79
C LEU A 570 -12.31 65.76 -2.40
N SER A 571 -13.65 65.71 -2.31
CA SER A 571 -14.46 66.85 -1.84
C SER A 571 -14.20 67.19 -0.36
N GLU A 572 -14.08 66.17 0.49
CA GLU A 572 -13.67 66.34 1.90
C GLU A 572 -12.29 67.00 1.98
N TRP A 573 -11.33 66.52 1.18
CA TRP A 573 -9.98 67.07 1.09
C TRP A 573 -9.98 68.54 0.64
N GLU A 574 -10.71 68.88 -0.42
CA GLU A 574 -10.81 70.26 -0.91
C GLU A 574 -11.38 71.20 0.18
N SER A 575 -12.42 70.76 0.89
CA SER A 575 -13.02 71.51 1.99
C SER A 575 -12.06 71.71 3.16
N LEU A 576 -11.38 70.65 3.60
CA LEU A 576 -10.40 70.69 4.69
C LEU A 576 -9.18 71.53 4.33
N SER A 577 -8.68 71.43 3.11
CA SER A 577 -7.57 72.22 2.59
C SER A 577 -7.91 73.72 2.55
N LYS A 578 -9.11 74.07 2.07
CA LYS A 578 -9.60 75.46 2.09
C LYS A 578 -9.75 76.00 3.52
N LYS A 579 -10.29 75.19 4.44
CA LYS A 579 -10.40 75.56 5.85
C LYS A 579 -9.02 75.76 6.49
N TYR A 580 -8.06 74.89 6.19
CA TYR A 580 -6.69 75.01 6.65
C TYR A 580 -6.03 76.31 6.17
N ALA A 581 -6.15 76.62 4.88
CA ALA A 581 -5.65 77.87 4.31
C ALA A 581 -6.26 79.11 4.99
N GLN A 582 -7.59 79.13 5.19
CA GLN A 582 -8.27 80.22 5.88
C GLN A 582 -7.82 80.42 7.33
N LEU A 583 -7.64 79.32 8.08
CA LEU A 583 -7.12 79.37 9.44
C LEU A 583 -5.67 79.86 9.47
N GLN A 584 -4.86 79.50 8.48
CA GLN A 584 -3.46 79.91 8.38
C GLN A 584 -3.33 81.38 8.00
N ASP A 585 -4.10 81.87 7.03
CA ASP A 585 -4.16 83.29 6.68
C ASP A 585 -4.61 84.14 7.88
N SER A 586 -5.67 83.72 8.57
CA SER A 586 -6.17 84.39 9.77
C SER A 586 -5.15 84.36 10.91
N HIS A 587 -4.39 83.27 11.05
CA HIS A 587 -3.29 83.17 12.01
C HIS A 587 -2.15 84.14 11.70
N LEU A 588 -1.80 84.33 10.41
CA LEU A 588 -0.75 85.25 9.97
C LEU A 588 -1.12 86.72 10.18
N MET A 589 -2.41 87.06 10.06
CA MET A 589 -2.93 88.42 10.25
C MET A 589 -3.00 88.87 11.71
N LEU A 590 -2.89 87.96 12.68
CA LEU A 590 -2.93 88.29 14.10
C LEU A 590 -1.52 88.41 14.70
N GLU A 591 -1.35 89.29 15.68
CA GLU A 591 -0.18 89.30 16.57
C GLU A 591 -0.53 88.62 17.91
N HIS A 592 0.49 88.14 18.63
CA HIS A 592 0.29 87.71 20.01
C HIS A 592 -0.01 88.93 20.89
N ASP A 593 -1.04 88.85 21.74
CA ASP A 593 -1.40 89.93 22.65
C ASP A 593 -0.27 90.19 23.67
N ARG A 594 0.47 91.27 23.45
CA ARG A 594 1.61 91.69 24.28
C ARG A 594 1.21 92.04 25.72
N ARG A 595 -0.07 92.35 25.98
CA ARG A 595 -0.56 92.72 27.32
C ARG A 595 -0.73 91.51 28.24
N ARG A 596 -0.75 90.29 27.69
CA ARG A 596 -0.91 89.02 28.42
C ARG A 596 0.36 88.15 28.39
N MET A 597 1.50 88.73 28.03
CA MET A 597 2.81 88.07 28.11
C MET A 597 3.38 88.18 29.52
N THR A 598 4.02 87.12 30.01
CA THR A 598 4.81 87.13 31.24
C THR A 598 6.06 88.01 31.06
N LYS A 599 6.68 88.44 32.17
CA LYS A 599 7.95 89.18 32.15
C LYS A 599 9.10 88.46 31.43
N SER A 600 8.98 87.14 31.23
CA SER A 600 9.91 86.28 30.48
C SER A 600 9.55 86.12 28.99
N GLY A 601 8.51 86.79 28.49
CA GLY A 601 8.11 86.76 27.07
C GLY A 601 7.17 85.62 26.66
N TYR A 602 6.69 84.81 27.60
CA TYR A 602 5.77 83.69 27.31
C TYR A 602 4.31 84.14 27.45
N HIS A 603 3.39 83.66 26.59
CA HIS A 603 1.95 83.92 26.71
C HIS A 603 1.16 82.62 26.82
N SER A 604 -0.05 82.69 27.37
CA SER A 604 -0.96 81.54 27.42
C SER A 604 -1.44 81.16 26.02
N LYS A 605 -1.09 79.96 25.55
CA LYS A 605 -1.55 79.43 24.25
C LYS A 605 -3.07 79.27 24.19
N VAL A 606 -3.72 78.96 25.32
CA VAL A 606 -5.18 78.76 25.43
C VAL A 606 -5.94 80.08 25.31
N ASN A 607 -5.37 81.18 25.80
CA ASN A 607 -6.03 82.49 25.82
C ASN A 607 -5.57 83.42 24.69
N CYS A 608 -4.80 82.90 23.74
CA CYS A 608 -4.29 83.64 22.59
C CYS A 608 -4.96 83.16 21.31
N GLU A 609 -5.71 84.06 20.66
CA GLU A 609 -6.48 83.74 19.46
C GLU A 609 -5.58 83.24 18.32
N LYS A 610 -4.40 83.85 18.16
CA LYS A 610 -3.38 83.38 17.20
C LYS A 610 -2.96 81.93 17.47
N CYS A 611 -2.72 81.56 18.73
CA CYS A 611 -2.36 80.17 19.10
C CYS A 611 -3.53 79.19 18.94
N LYS A 612 -4.77 79.63 19.18
CA LYS A 612 -5.96 78.81 18.94
C LYS A 612 -6.13 78.49 17.47
N LEU A 613 -6.05 79.46 16.56
CA LEU A 613 -6.16 79.22 15.12
C LEU A 613 -5.06 78.27 14.61
N LYS A 614 -3.83 78.43 15.11
CA LYS A 614 -2.74 77.47 14.81
C LYS A 614 -3.08 76.08 15.31
N SER A 615 -3.57 75.96 16.55
CA SER A 615 -3.96 74.68 17.14
C SER A 615 -5.12 74.04 16.38
N GLU A 616 -6.11 74.82 15.94
CA GLU A 616 -7.25 74.34 15.16
C GLU A 616 -6.80 73.84 13.78
N ALA A 617 -5.95 74.61 13.08
CA ALA A 617 -5.36 74.19 11.81
C ALA A 617 -4.52 72.91 11.97
N SER A 618 -3.76 72.80 13.06
CA SER A 618 -2.95 71.61 13.38
C SER A 618 -3.80 70.38 13.75
N SER A 619 -5.06 70.58 14.14
CA SER A 619 -5.99 69.52 14.54
C SER A 619 -6.84 68.98 13.40
N LEU A 620 -6.80 69.62 12.22
CA LEU A 620 -7.50 69.11 11.04
C LEU A 620 -6.85 67.81 10.58
N THR A 621 -7.65 66.76 10.54
CA THR A 621 -7.22 65.44 10.06
C THR A 621 -8.17 64.91 9.02
N ILE A 622 -7.67 64.07 8.12
CA ILE A 622 -8.44 63.34 7.13
C ILE A 622 -8.11 61.85 7.21
N GLU A 623 -9.13 61.00 7.11
CA GLU A 623 -8.93 59.55 7.02
C GLU A 623 -8.51 59.14 5.61
N VAL A 624 -7.56 58.20 5.52
CA VAL A 624 -7.05 57.68 4.25
C VAL A 624 -8.13 56.88 3.55
N GLY A 625 -8.43 57.23 2.29
CA GLY A 625 -9.23 56.39 1.41
C GLY A 625 -8.36 55.35 0.71
N GLU A 626 -8.64 54.07 0.91
CA GLU A 626 -7.95 52.96 0.24
C GLU A 626 -8.83 52.35 -0.86
N GLU A 627 -8.22 51.80 -1.91
CA GLU A 627 -8.96 50.99 -2.87
C GLU A 627 -9.37 49.66 -2.22
N SER A 628 -10.63 49.25 -2.41
CA SER A 628 -11.16 48.05 -1.76
C SER A 628 -10.56 46.73 -2.30
N LEU A 629 -9.95 46.75 -3.49
CA LEU A 629 -9.38 45.58 -4.15
C LEU A 629 -7.85 45.73 -4.32
N PRO A 630 -7.09 44.62 -4.30
CA PRO A 630 -5.68 44.63 -4.66
C PRO A 630 -5.48 44.86 -6.16
N SER A 631 -4.24 45.19 -6.58
CA SER A 631 -3.88 45.44 -7.98
C SER A 631 -4.17 44.26 -8.93
N ASP A 632 -4.14 43.03 -8.43
CA ASP A 632 -4.66 41.85 -9.13
C ASP A 632 -5.88 41.31 -8.37
N PRO A 633 -7.11 41.67 -8.81
CA PRO A 633 -8.33 41.37 -8.06
C PRO A 633 -8.86 39.95 -8.29
N LYS A 634 -8.35 39.20 -9.28
CA LYS A 634 -8.96 37.95 -9.77
C LYS A 634 -9.21 36.93 -8.66
N PHE A 635 -8.23 36.71 -7.79
CA PHE A 635 -8.36 35.81 -6.63
C PHE A 635 -9.45 36.25 -5.66
N MET A 636 -9.51 37.54 -5.32
CA MET A 636 -10.52 38.08 -4.39
C MET A 636 -11.92 38.04 -4.99
N LEU A 637 -12.06 38.35 -6.28
CA LEU A 637 -13.33 38.26 -7.00
C LEU A 637 -13.85 36.83 -7.01
N PHE A 638 -12.98 35.86 -7.31
CA PHE A 638 -13.32 34.45 -7.25
C PHE A 638 -13.78 34.05 -5.85
N GLU A 639 -13.04 34.36 -4.79
CA GLU A 639 -13.42 33.94 -3.44
C GLU A 639 -14.75 34.58 -2.98
N MET A 640 -15.07 35.79 -3.44
CA MET A 640 -16.35 36.45 -3.15
C MET A 640 -17.55 35.87 -3.93
N ARG A 641 -17.34 35.39 -5.17
CA ARG A 641 -18.41 34.96 -6.10
C ARG A 641 -18.08 33.68 -6.88
N ALA A 642 -17.39 32.73 -6.24
CA ALA A 642 -17.01 31.48 -6.88
C ALA A 642 -18.26 30.68 -7.30
N PRO A 643 -18.25 30.06 -8.49
CA PRO A 643 -19.30 29.11 -8.88
C PRO A 643 -19.47 28.01 -7.83
N ALA A 644 -20.71 27.74 -7.45
CA ALA A 644 -21.02 26.81 -6.37
C ALA A 644 -20.40 25.42 -6.58
N ALA A 645 -20.40 24.92 -7.81
CA ALA A 645 -19.75 23.66 -8.18
C ALA A 645 -18.26 23.60 -7.83
N LEU A 646 -17.49 24.67 -8.07
CA LEU A 646 -16.06 24.74 -7.75
C LEU A 646 -15.83 24.82 -6.24
N VAL A 647 -16.71 25.52 -5.51
CA VAL A 647 -16.68 25.57 -4.04
C VAL A 647 -16.92 24.18 -3.45
N PHE A 648 -17.98 23.50 -3.89
CA PHE A 648 -18.31 22.16 -3.42
C PHE A 648 -17.24 21.13 -3.75
N TRP A 649 -16.62 21.25 -4.92
CA TRP A 649 -15.45 20.46 -5.30
C TRP A 649 -14.28 20.70 -4.34
N ARG A 650 -13.90 21.96 -4.10
CA ARG A 650 -12.78 22.30 -3.19
C ARG A 650 -13.00 21.77 -1.78
N ASP A 651 -14.20 21.95 -1.25
CA ASP A 651 -14.56 21.52 0.10
C ASP A 651 -14.55 19.99 0.25
N ALA A 652 -15.07 19.27 -0.76
CA ALA A 652 -15.07 17.80 -0.77
C ALA A 652 -13.66 17.22 -0.96
N THR A 653 -12.88 17.75 -1.90
CA THR A 653 -11.49 17.33 -2.13
C THR A 653 -10.64 17.57 -0.89
N TRP A 654 -10.81 18.72 -0.22
CA TRP A 654 -10.12 18.96 1.05
C TRP A 654 -10.52 17.97 2.14
N ALA A 655 -11.81 17.64 2.27
CA ALA A 655 -12.27 16.65 3.24
C ALA A 655 -11.69 15.24 2.98
N ILE A 656 -11.56 14.85 1.70
CA ILE A 656 -10.89 13.62 1.29
C ILE A 656 -9.41 13.66 1.69
N LEU A 657 -8.68 14.72 1.32
CA LEU A 657 -7.24 14.83 1.61
C LEU A 657 -6.94 14.88 3.11
N ASP A 658 -7.74 15.63 3.88
CA ASP A 658 -7.63 15.74 5.34
C ASP A 658 -7.94 14.40 6.02
N GLY A 659 -9.04 13.74 5.62
CA GLY A 659 -9.43 12.43 6.13
C GLY A 659 -8.42 11.32 5.82
N ILE A 660 -7.74 11.41 4.66
CA ILE A 660 -6.66 10.47 4.28
C ILE A 660 -5.39 10.71 5.09
N SER A 661 -5.07 11.97 5.38
CA SER A 661 -3.74 12.33 5.87
C SER A 661 -3.53 12.03 7.35
N ASN A 662 -4.58 11.78 8.14
CA ASN A 662 -4.53 11.41 9.57
C ASN A 662 -3.48 12.18 10.41
N ASN A 663 -3.17 13.41 10.00
CA ASN A 663 -2.19 14.21 10.70
C ASN A 663 -2.93 14.91 11.82
N GLU A 664 -2.58 14.59 13.06
CA GLU A 664 -2.79 15.46 14.21
C GLU A 664 -2.09 16.79 13.90
N GLN A 665 -2.75 17.68 13.17
CA GLN A 665 -2.24 19.01 12.92
C GLN A 665 -2.24 19.72 14.27
N LYS A 666 -1.04 19.83 14.85
CA LYS A 666 -0.72 20.82 15.88
C LYS A 666 -1.19 22.16 15.35
N ARG A 667 -2.34 22.64 15.85
CA ARG A 667 -2.87 23.97 15.56
C ARG A 667 -1.80 24.99 15.97
N SER A 668 -1.05 25.47 14.99
CA SER A 668 -0.27 26.69 15.12
C SER A 668 -1.27 27.81 15.42
N ARG A 669 -1.18 28.41 16.61
CA ARG A 669 -1.91 29.62 16.98
C ARG A 669 -1.30 30.81 16.23
N SER A 670 -1.45 30.83 14.92
CA SER A 670 -1.28 32.05 14.14
C SER A 670 -2.56 32.87 14.27
N SER A 671 -2.45 34.14 14.67
CA SER A 671 -3.58 35.06 14.65
C SER A 671 -3.90 35.44 13.20
N THR A 672 -4.88 34.78 12.60
CA THR A 672 -5.33 35.07 11.23
C THR A 672 -6.44 36.12 11.21
N TYR A 673 -6.39 37.05 10.26
CA TYR A 673 -7.42 38.05 10.01
C TYR A 673 -8.41 37.53 8.96
N ASP A 674 -9.68 37.35 9.37
CA ASP A 674 -10.78 36.94 8.50
C ASP A 674 -11.23 38.13 7.65
N ILE A 675 -10.89 38.11 6.36
CA ILE A 675 -11.23 39.19 5.42
C ILE A 675 -12.74 39.27 5.23
N GLN A 676 -13.45 38.15 5.22
CA GLN A 676 -14.89 38.13 4.98
C GLN A 676 -15.70 38.81 6.09
N SER A 677 -15.31 38.62 7.36
CA SER A 677 -16.03 39.23 8.49
C SER A 677 -15.48 40.58 8.95
N LYS A 678 -14.18 40.82 8.81
CA LYS A 678 -13.52 41.99 9.43
C LYS A 678 -13.20 43.12 8.46
N TYR A 679 -13.17 42.85 7.15
CA TYR A 679 -12.88 43.88 6.15
C TYR A 679 -14.18 44.51 5.62
N GLU A 680 -14.58 45.62 6.25
CA GLU A 680 -15.86 46.30 6.00
C GLU A 680 -16.07 46.65 4.53
N ALA A 681 -15.02 47.10 3.83
CA ALA A 681 -15.09 47.54 2.43
C ALA A 681 -15.60 46.47 1.46
N LEU A 682 -15.34 45.18 1.73
CA LEU A 682 -15.80 44.07 0.88
C LEU A 682 -16.95 43.26 1.49
N GLN A 683 -17.36 43.57 2.72
CA GLN A 683 -18.26 42.71 3.51
C GLN A 683 -19.61 42.45 2.82
N THR A 684 -20.13 43.44 2.09
CA THR A 684 -21.43 43.38 1.40
C THR A 684 -21.43 42.55 0.12
N PHE A 685 -20.24 42.23 -0.42
CA PHE A 685 -20.11 41.57 -1.73
C PHE A 685 -20.08 40.04 -1.64
N TRP A 686 -19.74 39.50 -0.47
CA TRP A 686 -19.64 38.06 -0.22
C TRP A 686 -20.98 37.33 -0.34
N THR A 687 -20.95 36.12 -0.92
CA THR A 687 -22.10 35.22 -0.96
C THR A 687 -22.30 34.45 0.35
N SER A 688 -23.57 34.11 0.63
CA SER A 688 -23.96 33.15 1.67
C SER A 688 -24.52 31.87 1.02
N PRO A 689 -24.36 30.68 1.64
CA PRO A 689 -23.65 30.39 2.88
C PRO A 689 -22.12 30.44 2.74
N ARG A 690 -21.42 30.57 3.87
CA ARG A 690 -19.94 30.62 3.88
C ARG A 690 -19.35 29.26 3.49
N PRO A 691 -18.36 29.21 2.57
CA PRO A 691 -17.64 27.99 2.24
C PRO A 691 -16.79 27.49 3.41
N ARG A 692 -16.41 26.21 3.40
CA ARG A 692 -15.55 25.61 4.43
C ARG A 692 -14.13 26.17 4.37
N LEU A 693 -13.59 26.35 3.17
CA LEU A 693 -12.31 27.02 2.95
C LEU A 693 -12.53 28.54 2.85
N GLN A 694 -11.78 29.30 3.64
CA GLN A 694 -11.94 30.75 3.76
C GLN A 694 -10.64 31.49 3.45
N VAL A 695 -10.77 32.69 2.90
CA VAL A 695 -9.64 33.60 2.70
C VAL A 695 -9.26 34.26 4.01
N MET A 696 -8.06 33.94 4.47
CA MET A 696 -7.46 34.54 5.66
C MET A 696 -6.23 35.35 5.27
N SER A 697 -5.99 36.45 5.99
CA SER A 697 -4.73 37.19 5.92
C SER A 697 -3.91 36.95 7.18
N LEU A 698 -2.59 36.82 7.03
CA LEU A 698 -1.65 36.83 8.16
C LEU A 698 -1.43 38.25 8.72
N ILE A 699 -1.82 39.26 7.95
CA ILE A 699 -1.61 40.68 8.27
C ILE A 699 -2.97 41.39 8.17
N ALA A 700 -3.42 42.01 9.25
CA ALA A 700 -4.57 42.89 9.18
C ALA A 700 -4.23 44.12 8.31
N PRO A 701 -5.20 44.70 7.56
CA PRO A 701 -4.98 45.97 6.88
C PRO A 701 -4.39 46.97 7.88
N PRO A 702 -3.34 47.73 7.50
CA PRO A 702 -2.75 48.70 8.41
C PRO A 702 -3.86 49.68 8.81
N ALA A 703 -4.20 49.72 10.10
CA ALA A 703 -5.12 50.72 10.64
C ALA A 703 -4.41 52.08 10.57
N ARG A 704 -4.42 52.71 9.39
CA ARG A 704 -3.88 54.05 9.21
C ARG A 704 -4.85 55.02 9.86
N GLY A 705 -4.47 55.51 11.03
CA GLY A 705 -5.22 56.57 11.70
C GLY A 705 -5.28 57.85 10.85
N PRO A 706 -6.20 58.77 11.18
CA PRO A 706 -6.35 60.04 10.47
C PRO A 706 -5.02 60.77 10.31
N ILE A 707 -4.72 61.24 9.10
CA ILE A 707 -3.49 61.98 8.79
C ILE A 707 -3.74 63.48 8.99
N PRO A 708 -2.84 64.22 9.66
CA PRO A 708 -2.94 65.67 9.76
C PRO A 708 -2.86 66.34 8.39
N VAL A 709 -3.80 67.23 8.09
CA VAL A 709 -3.88 67.96 6.81
C VAL A 709 -2.62 68.78 6.56
N SER A 710 -2.05 69.38 7.61
CA SER A 710 -0.79 70.15 7.53
C SER A 710 0.36 69.31 6.99
N LYS A 711 0.45 68.04 7.38
CA LYS A 711 1.53 67.14 6.97
C LYS A 711 1.45 66.84 5.47
N ILE A 712 0.24 66.64 4.95
CA ILE A 712 0.02 66.34 3.51
C ILE A 712 0.38 67.55 2.65
N ILE A 713 0.01 68.76 3.09
CA ILE A 713 0.31 70.01 2.38
C ILE A 713 1.82 70.31 2.39
N GLU A 714 2.50 70.11 3.53
CA GLU A 714 3.94 70.34 3.67
C GLU A 714 4.80 69.37 2.86
N THR A 715 4.34 68.12 2.68
CA THR A 715 5.07 67.11 1.89
C THR A 715 4.82 67.19 0.39
N GLY A 716 3.93 68.07 -0.08
CA GLY A 716 3.67 68.29 -1.51
C GLY A 716 3.20 67.04 -2.25
N ASN A 717 1.94 66.62 -2.07
CA ASN A 717 1.25 65.61 -2.91
C ASN A 717 1.99 64.28 -3.17
N GLU A 718 2.94 63.86 -2.33
CA GLU A 718 3.62 62.55 -2.46
C GLU A 718 2.89 61.38 -1.75
N TYR A 719 1.60 61.51 -1.41
CA TYR A 719 0.81 60.47 -0.75
C TYR A 719 -0.44 60.07 -1.53
#